data_AF-A0A9D6WUF7-F1
#
_entry.id   AF-A0A9D6WUF7-F1
#
_cell.length_a   1.000
_cell.length_b   1.000
_cell.length_c   1.000
_cell.angle_alpha   90.00
_cell.angle_beta   90.00
_cell.angle_gamma   90.00
#
_symmetry.space_group_name_H-M   'P 1'
#
loop_
_entity.id
_entity.type
_entity.pdbx_description
1 polymer ?
#
loop_
_entity_poly.entity_id
_entity_poly.type
_entity_poly.pdbx_seq_one_letter_code
_entity_poly.pdbx_strand_id
1 'polypeptide(L)'
;MFHRTLPRVFVRPLLFVFLAMVMIVFAGSLPHLTQAAGTVSLTTPGAAYTQDFNTLANTGTSSTVPTGWDFVETGSGANTIYTAGTGSATAGDTYSFGATGNTERAFGGLLSGSVVPTIGAQFTNNTGVAITSLAISYTGEMWRAGVTNRGAADRLDFQTSTDATSLTTGTWTDINNLDFSSPNTMATAGALDGNSATNRTAISYTITGLSIANGSTFWIRWSDFNITSSDDGLAVDDFSLTPNPGGIYLSINDVSVTEGNSGTTLATFTVNLSAPAGAGGVTFDIATQDNSATTANSDYVARSLTAQSIAQGNSTYLFSVTVNGDTNVEGNETFYVNVTNVVGATLSDGQGLGTINNDDTIRIRDIQGSAHISPLNGSAVANVPGIVTAVSATGFWMQDSSPDANDATSEAIFVYTASAPGRAVGDSVTVSGTVSEYRAAANANNLTLTEITAPTVNLVAAGQPVPAAIVVGTGGRIPPTTIISDDASGGNVENAGTTFDPANDGIDFWESLEGMRVQINNARAVGPSRYYASSNSWELPVVGDSGANSSVNTARGGVVIRASDYNPERILLADALNALPHDVNVGDGLGAVVGVIDYSFSNFKLYVTTTPTRTNNNLTQETTTAQTGSQFSVATLNVENLDPNDADGDTDVASGKFAGLAAIIVTNMQSPDIIAVEEIQDNNGTTNDGTVAANTTWTTLITAITTAGGPAYQYRQIDPANNADGGATGGNIRQGFLYRTDRGMAFVDRGSATATTVNSVINNSGVPQLQYSPGRIDP
;
A
#
# COMPACT_ATOMS: atom_id res chain seq x y z
N MET A 1 0.86 35.43 50.33
CA MET A 1 0.87 34.87 51.70
C MET A 1 0.60 33.39 51.57
N PHE A 2 1.39 32.39 51.95
CA PHE A 2 2.72 32.19 52.56
C PHE A 2 3.11 30.76 52.05
N HIS A 3 4.32 30.48 51.51
CA HIS A 3 5.47 29.89 52.23
C HIS A 3 5.07 28.70 53.15
N ARG A 4 5.70 27.51 53.15
CA ARG A 4 7.16 27.24 53.19
C ARG A 4 7.45 25.72 53.35
N THR A 5 8.52 25.24 52.69
CA THR A 5 9.61 24.34 53.16
C THR A 5 9.42 22.92 53.72
N LEU A 6 10.20 22.00 53.13
CA LEU A 6 10.77 20.71 53.60
C LEU A 6 11.39 20.73 55.03
N PRO A 7 11.59 19.59 55.75
CA PRO A 7 12.80 18.72 55.66
C PRO A 7 12.54 17.19 55.81
N ARG A 8 13.23 16.25 55.13
CA ARG A 8 14.60 15.68 55.28
C ARG A 8 14.74 14.50 56.29
N VAL A 9 15.45 13.46 55.83
CA VAL A 9 16.28 12.45 56.54
C VAL A 9 15.69 11.04 56.80
N PHE A 10 16.20 10.04 56.08
CA PHE A 10 16.88 8.88 56.69
C PHE A 10 18.04 8.40 55.79
N VAL A 11 19.08 7.91 56.46
CA VAL A 11 20.47 7.73 56.04
C VAL A 11 20.80 6.24 56.12
N ARG A 12 21.56 5.67 55.16
CA ARG A 12 22.89 5.03 55.35
C ARG A 12 23.35 4.08 54.21
N PRO A 13 24.67 3.87 54.06
CA PRO A 13 25.40 3.78 52.78
C PRO A 13 26.20 2.47 52.61
N LEU A 14 26.91 2.30 51.49
CA LEU A 14 28.17 1.54 51.28
C LEU A 14 28.47 1.62 49.76
N LEU A 15 29.68 1.73 49.19
CA LEU A 15 31.07 1.88 49.63
C LEU A 15 31.88 2.24 48.37
N PHE A 16 32.79 3.21 48.45
CA PHE A 16 33.78 3.56 47.41
C PHE A 16 34.96 2.60 47.43
N VAL A 17 35.53 2.22 46.27
CA VAL A 17 36.99 2.16 46.06
C VAL A 17 37.33 2.47 44.58
N PHE A 18 38.12 3.53 44.39
CA PHE A 18 38.82 3.91 43.15
C PHE A 18 40.32 3.82 43.47
N LEU A 19 41.14 3.18 42.64
CA LEU A 19 42.61 3.26 42.69
C LEU A 19 43.15 2.96 41.28
N ALA A 20 43.51 3.98 40.50
CA ALA A 20 44.84 4.62 40.36
C ALA A 20 45.77 3.92 39.35
N MET A 21 46.13 4.72 38.36
CA MET A 21 47.00 4.45 37.22
C MET A 21 48.47 4.65 37.65
N VAL A 22 49.33 3.64 37.47
CA VAL A 22 50.79 3.79 37.41
C VAL A 22 51.33 2.82 36.34
N MET A 23 51.90 3.37 35.27
CA MET A 23 52.74 2.64 34.31
C MET A 23 54.04 2.19 34.98
N ILE A 24 54.40 0.92 34.80
CA ILE A 24 55.79 0.47 34.75
C ILE A 24 55.94 -0.37 33.48
N VAL A 25 56.84 0.09 32.61
CA VAL A 25 57.29 -0.57 31.39
C VAL A 25 58.16 -1.77 31.76
N PHE A 26 57.74 -2.97 31.35
CA PHE A 26 58.66 -4.06 31.03
C PHE A 26 58.17 -4.68 29.72
N ALA A 27 58.90 -4.41 28.64
CA ALA A 27 58.73 -5.05 27.35
C ALA A 27 59.25 -6.48 27.44
N GLY A 28 58.32 -7.42 27.47
CA GLY A 28 58.54 -8.84 27.25
C GLY A 28 57.22 -9.40 26.71
N SER A 29 57.20 -9.77 25.44
CA SER A 29 56.05 -10.36 24.75
C SER A 29 55.55 -11.59 25.50
N LEU A 30 54.43 -11.44 26.21
CA LEU A 30 53.63 -12.59 26.60
C LEU A 30 52.89 -13.05 25.34
N PRO A 31 52.97 -14.35 24.95
CA PRO A 31 52.18 -14.85 23.84
C PRO A 31 50.69 -14.72 24.21
N HIS A 32 49.93 -13.99 23.38
CA HIS A 32 48.49 -13.96 23.50
C HIS A 32 47.95 -15.36 23.16
N LEU A 33 47.37 -16.02 24.15
CA LEU A 33 46.57 -17.23 23.99
C LEU A 33 45.16 -16.78 23.55
N THR A 34 44.97 -16.50 22.26
CA THR A 34 43.61 -16.42 21.71
C THR A 34 43.11 -17.86 21.54
N GLN A 35 41.94 -18.14 22.12
CA GLN A 35 41.19 -19.37 21.94
C GLN A 35 40.09 -19.06 20.94
N ALA A 36 39.78 -20.00 20.04
CA ALA A 36 38.71 -19.87 19.05
C ALA A 36 37.39 -19.40 19.68
N ALA A 37 36.49 -18.84 18.87
CA ALA A 37 35.15 -18.42 19.27
C ALA A 37 34.25 -19.63 19.61
N GLY A 38 34.64 -20.43 20.60
CA GLY A 38 34.08 -21.75 20.90
C GLY A 38 34.72 -22.87 20.08
N THR A 39 33.97 -23.95 19.89
CA THR A 39 34.35 -25.11 19.08
C THR A 39 33.15 -25.56 18.25
N VAL A 40 33.39 -25.97 17.01
CA VAL A 40 32.36 -26.63 16.20
C VAL A 40 32.14 -28.04 16.76
N SER A 41 30.95 -28.30 17.29
CA SER A 41 30.59 -29.62 17.81
C SER A 41 30.12 -30.53 16.68
N LEU A 42 30.91 -31.54 16.34
CA LEU A 42 30.55 -32.57 15.36
C LEU A 42 29.70 -33.63 16.05
N THR A 43 28.37 -33.54 15.96
CA THR A 43 27.44 -34.43 16.67
C THR A 43 27.00 -35.63 15.84
N THR A 44 27.08 -35.51 14.52
CA THR A 44 26.44 -36.44 13.60
C THR A 44 27.49 -37.05 12.67
N PRO A 45 27.83 -38.35 12.82
CA PRO A 45 28.69 -39.05 11.88
C PRO A 45 28.24 -38.90 10.42
N GLY A 46 29.15 -38.66 9.49
CA GLY A 46 28.86 -38.60 8.06
C GLY A 46 28.11 -37.34 7.60
N ALA A 47 27.68 -36.47 8.52
CA ALA A 47 27.12 -35.16 8.18
C ALA A 47 28.23 -34.11 8.08
N ALA A 48 28.22 -33.33 7.00
CA ALA A 48 29.15 -32.23 6.83
C ALA A 48 28.81 -31.07 7.77
N TYR A 49 29.81 -30.52 8.44
CA TYR A 49 29.78 -29.12 8.83
C TYR A 49 30.19 -28.28 7.63
N THR A 50 29.43 -27.23 7.31
CA THR A 50 29.74 -26.30 6.22
C THR A 50 29.94 -24.87 6.73
N GLN A 51 30.81 -24.11 6.07
CA GLN A 51 31.00 -22.69 6.31
C GLN A 51 31.29 -21.94 5.01
N ASP A 52 30.40 -21.02 4.66
CA ASP A 52 30.46 -20.10 3.51
C ASP A 52 31.04 -18.71 3.85
N PHE A 53 31.44 -18.48 5.10
CA PHE A 53 31.94 -17.22 5.65
C PHE A 53 31.14 -15.92 5.39
N ASN A 54 29.93 -16.00 4.83
CA ASN A 54 29.10 -14.86 4.45
C ASN A 54 28.65 -13.97 5.61
N THR A 55 28.82 -14.45 6.84
CA THR A 55 28.58 -13.69 8.07
C THR A 55 29.78 -12.81 8.49
N LEU A 56 30.93 -12.91 7.83
CA LEU A 56 32.08 -12.05 8.10
C LEU A 56 31.79 -10.59 7.69
N ALA A 57 32.52 -9.65 8.30
CA ALA A 57 32.34 -8.24 7.98
C ALA A 57 32.60 -7.97 6.48
N ASN A 58 31.67 -7.27 5.83
CA ASN A 58 31.77 -6.84 4.43
C ASN A 58 32.19 -5.36 4.27
N THR A 59 32.38 -4.64 5.38
CA THR A 59 32.93 -3.29 5.47
C THR A 59 33.74 -3.10 6.76
N GLY A 60 34.71 -2.18 6.76
CA GLY A 60 35.49 -1.84 7.95
C GLY A 60 36.39 -2.97 8.46
N THR A 61 36.54 -3.06 9.78
CA THR A 61 37.31 -4.10 10.48
C THR A 61 36.47 -4.80 11.54
N SER A 62 36.82 -6.04 11.89
CA SER A 62 36.07 -6.84 12.87
C SER A 62 36.97 -7.86 13.56
N SER A 63 36.60 -8.29 14.76
CA SER A 63 37.19 -9.46 15.45
C SER A 63 36.19 -10.62 15.56
N THR A 64 35.00 -10.48 14.96
CA THR A 64 33.94 -11.49 15.05
C THR A 64 34.07 -12.48 13.91
N VAL A 65 34.31 -13.74 14.24
CA VAL A 65 34.40 -14.88 13.32
C VAL A 65 33.29 -15.88 13.61
N PRO A 66 32.97 -16.79 12.68
CA PRO A 66 32.00 -17.84 12.93
C PRO A 66 32.41 -18.74 14.11
N THR A 67 31.42 -19.38 14.73
CA THR A 67 31.66 -20.26 15.89
C THR A 67 32.69 -21.34 15.56
N GLY A 68 33.68 -21.49 16.45
CA GLY A 68 34.77 -22.44 16.30
C GLY A 68 35.87 -22.04 15.32
N TRP A 69 35.69 -20.99 14.52
CA TRP A 69 36.75 -20.39 13.72
C TRP A 69 37.58 -19.41 14.56
N ASP A 70 38.81 -19.17 14.10
CA ASP A 70 39.77 -18.25 14.69
C ASP A 70 40.74 -17.75 13.63
N PHE A 71 41.45 -16.66 13.95
CA PHE A 71 42.61 -16.20 13.22
C PHE A 71 43.67 -15.68 14.17
N VAL A 72 44.92 -15.73 13.73
CA VAL A 72 46.04 -15.16 14.46
C VAL A 72 46.99 -14.49 13.49
N GLU A 73 47.48 -13.33 13.91
CA GLU A 73 48.56 -12.65 13.23
C GLU A 73 49.82 -12.72 14.08
N THR A 74 50.95 -12.95 13.44
CA THR A 74 52.26 -12.87 14.09
C THR A 74 53.16 -11.90 13.35
N GLY A 75 54.15 -11.34 14.05
CA GLY A 75 55.06 -10.31 13.51
C GLY A 75 54.88 -8.95 14.17
N SER A 76 55.55 -7.93 13.63
CA SER A 76 55.59 -6.57 14.21
C SER A 76 54.34 -5.74 13.93
N GLY A 77 53.53 -6.11 12.94
CA GLY A 77 52.26 -5.49 12.59
C GLY A 77 51.02 -6.25 13.06
N ALA A 78 51.21 -7.36 13.80
CA ALA A 78 50.14 -8.23 14.23
C ALA A 78 49.13 -7.51 15.13
N ASN A 79 47.85 -7.76 14.90
CA ASN A 79 46.76 -7.23 15.70
C ASN A 79 45.69 -8.32 15.96
N THR A 80 44.49 -7.94 16.43
CA THR A 80 43.40 -8.88 16.80
C THR A 80 42.10 -8.61 16.03
N ILE A 81 42.16 -7.95 14.88
CA ILE A 81 41.05 -7.63 13.99
C ILE A 81 41.41 -8.04 12.56
N TYR A 82 40.44 -8.50 11.78
CA TYR A 82 40.58 -8.67 10.34
C TYR A 82 39.91 -7.50 9.60
N THR A 83 40.30 -7.28 8.35
CA THR A 83 39.77 -6.21 7.50
C THR A 83 38.84 -6.76 6.41
N ALA A 84 37.72 -6.06 6.15
CA ALA A 84 36.92 -6.31 4.95
C ALA A 84 37.64 -5.74 3.72
N GLY A 85 38.11 -6.61 2.83
CA GLY A 85 38.95 -6.26 1.69
C GLY A 85 38.37 -6.71 0.34
N THR A 86 38.73 -5.98 -0.72
CA THR A 86 38.46 -6.35 -2.12
C THR A 86 39.71 -6.88 -2.83
N GLY A 87 40.78 -7.19 -2.09
CA GLY A 87 42.11 -7.48 -2.66
C GLY A 87 42.90 -6.24 -3.12
N SER A 88 42.33 -5.04 -2.97
CA SER A 88 42.97 -3.77 -3.34
C SER A 88 44.07 -3.33 -2.38
N ALA A 89 44.01 -3.72 -1.11
CA ALA A 89 45.01 -3.39 -0.11
C ALA A 89 46.34 -4.13 -0.37
N THR A 90 47.45 -3.51 0.05
CA THR A 90 48.80 -4.09 -0.06
C THR A 90 49.45 -4.35 1.30
N ALA A 91 48.76 -4.02 2.40
CA ALA A 91 49.23 -4.24 3.75
C ALA A 91 48.94 -5.69 4.15
N GLY A 92 49.92 -6.36 4.77
CA GLY A 92 49.64 -7.68 5.33
C GLY A 92 48.68 -7.58 6.50
N ASP A 93 47.67 -8.43 6.49
CA ASP A 93 46.55 -8.48 7.45
C ASP A 93 45.79 -9.79 7.21
N THR A 94 44.91 -10.14 8.14
CA THR A 94 43.84 -11.11 7.92
C THR A 94 42.67 -10.39 7.25
N TYR A 95 42.08 -11.03 6.24
CA TYR A 95 41.03 -10.42 5.44
C TYR A 95 39.77 -11.29 5.38
N SER A 96 38.63 -10.64 5.52
CA SER A 96 37.39 -11.06 4.89
C SER A 96 37.44 -10.50 3.47
N PHE A 97 37.54 -11.32 2.43
CA PHE A 97 37.61 -10.88 1.04
C PHE A 97 36.25 -10.96 0.35
N GLY A 98 36.00 -10.05 -0.60
CA GLY A 98 34.75 -10.01 -1.37
C GLY A 98 34.50 -8.62 -1.96
N ALA A 99 33.60 -8.53 -2.93
CA ALA A 99 33.22 -7.25 -3.54
C ALA A 99 32.65 -6.26 -2.49
N THR A 100 32.77 -4.95 -2.75
CA THR A 100 32.35 -3.91 -1.80
C THR A 100 30.87 -4.04 -1.43
N GLY A 101 30.58 -4.22 -0.14
CA GLY A 101 29.22 -4.33 0.38
C GLY A 101 28.50 -5.64 0.05
N ASN A 102 29.15 -6.57 -0.64
CA ASN A 102 28.59 -7.88 -0.93
C ASN A 102 28.68 -8.79 0.30
N THR A 103 27.63 -9.57 0.55
CA THR A 103 27.55 -10.58 1.60
C THR A 103 28.34 -11.84 1.28
N GLU A 104 28.66 -12.10 0.00
CA GLU A 104 29.55 -13.18 -0.42
C GLU A 104 30.98 -12.90 0.04
N ARG A 105 31.52 -13.69 0.99
CA ARG A 105 32.84 -13.46 1.61
C ARG A 105 33.70 -14.72 1.65
N ALA A 106 34.99 -14.58 1.35
CA ALA A 106 36.00 -15.61 1.61
C ALA A 106 36.93 -15.21 2.78
N PHE A 107 37.41 -16.16 3.58
CA PHE A 107 38.27 -15.87 4.75
C PHE A 107 39.73 -16.19 4.46
N GLY A 108 40.64 -15.24 4.69
CA GLY A 108 42.01 -15.37 4.21
C GLY A 108 42.97 -14.35 4.79
N GLY A 109 44.10 -14.17 4.11
CA GLY A 109 45.12 -13.24 4.52
C GLY A 109 46.01 -12.79 3.38
N LEU A 110 46.86 -11.81 3.70
CA LEU A 110 47.99 -11.41 2.89
C LEU A 110 49.23 -11.42 3.79
N LEU A 111 50.18 -12.30 3.53
CA LEU A 111 51.46 -12.29 4.24
C LEU A 111 52.30 -11.08 3.84
N SER A 112 53.05 -10.54 4.81
CA SER A 112 54.01 -9.47 4.60
C SER A 112 55.21 -9.61 5.54
N GLY A 113 56.25 -8.80 5.34
CA GLY A 113 57.40 -8.76 6.24
C GLY A 113 57.07 -8.35 7.70
N SER A 114 55.87 -7.84 7.96
CA SER A 114 55.43 -7.43 9.31
C SER A 114 54.28 -8.27 9.87
N VAL A 115 53.56 -9.02 9.04
CA VAL A 115 52.36 -9.78 9.43
C VAL A 115 52.35 -11.12 8.72
N VAL A 116 52.21 -12.19 9.50
CA VAL A 116 51.94 -13.54 9.01
C VAL A 116 50.55 -13.94 9.52
N PRO A 117 49.53 -13.96 8.64
CA PRO A 117 48.19 -14.36 9.00
C PRO A 117 48.06 -15.89 9.01
N THR A 118 47.24 -16.41 9.91
CA THR A 118 46.86 -17.81 9.97
C THR A 118 45.39 -17.88 10.37
N ILE A 119 44.59 -18.62 9.60
CA ILE A 119 43.18 -18.85 9.88
C ILE A 119 42.95 -20.33 10.16
N GLY A 120 41.93 -20.66 10.94
CA GLY A 120 41.60 -22.06 11.19
C GLY A 120 40.41 -22.23 12.10
N ALA A 121 40.16 -23.47 12.52
CA ALA A 121 39.02 -23.80 13.35
C ALA A 121 39.31 -24.94 14.32
N GLN A 122 38.63 -24.89 15.47
CA GLN A 122 38.60 -25.95 16.47
C GLN A 122 37.30 -26.75 16.37
N PHE A 123 37.41 -28.06 16.26
CA PHE A 123 36.32 -29.00 16.24
C PHE A 123 36.33 -29.88 17.49
N THR A 124 35.15 -30.25 17.99
CA THR A 124 34.98 -31.26 19.02
C THR A 124 34.28 -32.47 18.42
N ASN A 125 34.87 -33.66 18.58
CA ASN A 125 34.20 -34.89 18.21
C ASN A 125 33.13 -35.23 19.25
N ASN A 126 31.86 -35.01 18.95
CA ASN A 126 30.71 -35.44 19.76
C ASN A 126 29.86 -36.48 19.00
N THR A 127 30.46 -37.22 18.07
CA THR A 127 29.77 -38.18 17.21
C THR A 127 29.37 -39.48 17.92
N GLY A 128 29.73 -39.61 19.21
CA GLY A 128 29.49 -40.79 20.04
C GLY A 128 30.56 -41.88 19.89
N VAL A 129 31.42 -41.79 18.88
CA VAL A 129 32.46 -42.78 18.53
C VAL A 129 33.75 -42.07 18.08
N ALA A 130 34.85 -42.80 17.93
CA ALA A 130 36.11 -42.22 17.45
C ALA A 130 36.06 -41.93 15.94
N ILE A 131 36.43 -40.72 15.51
CA ILE A 131 36.54 -40.38 14.09
C ILE A 131 37.82 -41.01 13.52
N THR A 132 37.66 -41.74 12.42
CA THR A 132 38.76 -42.48 11.74
C THR A 132 39.21 -41.85 10.43
N SER A 133 38.35 -41.02 9.83
CA SER A 133 38.71 -40.17 8.70
C SER A 133 37.90 -38.87 8.67
N LEU A 134 38.45 -37.84 8.05
CA LEU A 134 37.79 -36.56 7.80
C LEU A 134 37.77 -36.32 6.29
N ALA A 135 36.60 -36.21 5.68
CA ALA A 135 36.48 -35.71 4.32
C ALA A 135 36.39 -34.18 4.38
N ILE A 136 37.32 -33.50 3.70
CA ILE A 136 37.43 -32.05 3.71
C ILE A 136 37.31 -31.56 2.26
N SER A 137 36.52 -30.51 2.05
CA SER A 137 36.51 -29.77 0.78
C SER A 137 36.36 -28.28 1.04
N TYR A 138 36.87 -27.44 0.15
CA TYR A 138 36.68 -26.00 0.16
C TYR A 138 37.09 -25.41 -1.20
N THR A 139 36.70 -24.16 -1.46
CA THR A 139 37.17 -23.36 -2.59
C THR A 139 38.33 -22.49 -2.12
N GLY A 140 39.52 -22.68 -2.70
CA GLY A 140 40.63 -21.75 -2.51
C GLY A 140 40.53 -20.60 -3.49
N GLU A 141 40.68 -19.36 -3.03
CA GLU A 141 40.49 -18.15 -3.83
C GLU A 141 41.68 -17.19 -3.76
N MET A 142 42.02 -16.59 -4.90
CA MET A 142 43.07 -15.59 -5.03
C MET A 142 42.44 -14.22 -5.30
N TRP A 143 42.44 -13.36 -4.29
CA TRP A 143 41.87 -12.00 -4.31
C TRP A 143 42.89 -10.92 -4.67
N ARG A 144 44.18 -11.25 -4.64
CA ARG A 144 45.23 -10.30 -4.99
C ARG A 144 46.43 -11.01 -5.60
N ALA A 145 46.97 -10.43 -6.67
CA ALA A 145 48.33 -10.71 -7.13
C ALA A 145 49.31 -9.74 -6.46
N GLY A 146 50.26 -10.26 -5.70
CA GLY A 146 51.32 -9.46 -5.05
C GLY A 146 52.30 -8.86 -6.05
N VAL A 147 52.60 -9.60 -7.11
CA VAL A 147 53.53 -9.20 -8.18
C VAL A 147 52.99 -9.56 -9.56
N THR A 148 53.45 -8.86 -10.59
CA THR A 148 53.09 -9.16 -11.98
C THR A 148 53.90 -10.35 -12.49
N ASN A 149 53.23 -11.34 -13.06
CA ASN A 149 53.86 -12.53 -13.68
C ASN A 149 54.81 -13.28 -12.74
N ARG A 150 54.33 -13.67 -11.55
CA ARG A 150 55.13 -14.39 -10.54
C ARG A 150 55.81 -15.64 -11.11
N GLY A 151 55.12 -16.38 -11.99
CA GLY A 151 55.65 -17.59 -12.63
C GLY A 151 55.79 -18.81 -11.70
N ALA A 152 55.57 -18.64 -10.40
CA ALA A 152 55.39 -19.69 -9.39
C ALA A 152 54.08 -19.41 -8.63
N ALA A 153 53.47 -20.44 -8.07
CA ALA A 153 52.28 -20.27 -7.23
C ALA A 153 52.68 -19.86 -5.82
N ASP A 154 51.89 -18.96 -5.24
CA ASP A 154 51.84 -18.73 -3.81
C ASP A 154 50.93 -19.79 -3.15
N ARG A 155 51.00 -20.02 -1.83
CA ARG A 155 50.32 -21.18 -1.23
C ARG A 155 49.80 -20.94 0.19
N LEU A 156 48.62 -21.47 0.47
CA LEU A 156 48.14 -21.73 1.82
C LEU A 156 48.35 -23.21 2.17
N ASP A 157 49.11 -23.47 3.22
CA ASP A 157 49.45 -24.81 3.71
C ASP A 157 48.36 -25.29 4.68
N PHE A 158 47.69 -26.40 4.34
CA PHE A 158 46.65 -26.96 5.19
C PHE A 158 47.25 -27.92 6.23
N GLN A 159 46.93 -27.68 7.50
CA GLN A 159 47.49 -28.44 8.60
C GLN A 159 46.44 -28.85 9.62
N THR A 160 46.69 -29.97 10.31
CA THR A 160 45.84 -30.49 11.39
C THR A 160 46.62 -30.71 12.67
N SER A 161 45.94 -30.65 13.82
CA SER A 161 46.53 -30.98 15.12
C SER A 161 45.50 -31.56 16.07
N THR A 162 45.89 -32.57 16.85
CA THR A 162 45.05 -33.17 17.89
C THR A 162 45.49 -32.79 19.32
N ASP A 163 46.57 -32.03 19.46
CA ASP A 163 47.11 -31.57 20.75
C ASP A 163 47.21 -30.03 20.85
N ALA A 164 46.86 -29.30 19.77
CA ALA A 164 46.79 -27.84 19.77
C ALA A 164 45.71 -27.30 20.71
N THR A 165 46.03 -26.17 21.35
CA THR A 165 45.12 -25.38 22.19
C THR A 165 44.78 -24.02 21.57
N SER A 166 45.51 -23.60 20.55
CA SER A 166 45.27 -22.43 19.69
C SER A 166 45.91 -22.65 18.31
N LEU A 167 45.73 -21.71 17.39
CA LEU A 167 46.38 -21.73 16.07
C LEU A 167 47.92 -21.66 16.12
N THR A 168 48.54 -21.38 17.29
CA THR A 168 50.00 -21.23 17.44
C THR A 168 50.65 -22.26 18.38
N THR A 169 49.89 -23.16 18.99
CA THR A 169 50.40 -24.20 19.90
C THR A 169 50.23 -25.61 19.33
N GLY A 170 50.80 -26.61 19.98
CA GLY A 170 50.67 -28.02 19.60
C GLY A 170 51.58 -28.46 18.46
N THR A 171 51.39 -29.71 18.05
CA THR A 171 52.10 -30.36 16.95
C THR A 171 51.21 -30.36 15.72
N TRP A 172 51.65 -29.72 14.64
CA TRP A 172 50.91 -29.59 13.40
C TRP A 172 51.40 -30.58 12.34
N THR A 173 50.46 -31.32 11.75
CA THR A 173 50.71 -32.24 10.65
C THR A 173 50.23 -31.61 9.35
N ASP A 174 51.14 -31.53 8.38
CA ASP A 174 50.91 -30.99 7.05
C ASP A 174 50.18 -31.98 6.14
N ILE A 175 49.14 -31.53 5.43
CA ILE A 175 48.34 -32.35 4.53
C ILE A 175 48.38 -31.75 3.12
N ASN A 176 49.48 -32.00 2.41
CA ASN A 176 49.75 -31.46 1.07
C ASN A 176 48.58 -31.59 0.05
N ASN A 177 47.75 -32.64 0.16
CA ASN A 177 46.59 -32.83 -0.72
C ASN A 177 45.48 -31.78 -0.52
N LEU A 178 45.52 -31.05 0.59
CA LEU A 178 44.61 -29.96 0.94
C LEU A 178 45.30 -28.60 0.86
N ASP A 179 46.51 -28.46 0.30
CA ASP A 179 47.11 -27.14 0.11
C ASP A 179 46.43 -26.38 -1.02
N PHE A 180 46.23 -25.08 -0.84
CA PHE A 180 45.77 -24.21 -1.93
C PHE A 180 46.94 -23.47 -2.56
N SER A 181 47.23 -23.76 -3.82
CA SER A 181 48.20 -23.02 -4.63
C SER A 181 47.51 -22.00 -5.53
N SER A 182 48.02 -20.77 -5.59
CA SER A 182 47.41 -19.69 -6.37
C SER A 182 47.30 -20.07 -7.86
N PRO A 183 46.09 -20.09 -8.44
CA PRO A 183 45.87 -20.65 -9.78
C PRO A 183 46.32 -19.71 -10.92
N ASN A 184 46.44 -18.41 -10.64
CA ASN A 184 46.79 -17.40 -11.64
C ASN A 184 48.18 -16.79 -11.41
N THR A 185 49.22 -17.56 -11.73
CA THR A 185 50.62 -17.15 -11.56
C THR A 185 51.11 -16.11 -12.58
N MET A 186 50.25 -15.75 -13.54
CA MET A 186 50.51 -14.78 -14.62
C MET A 186 49.67 -13.51 -14.51
N ALA A 187 49.01 -13.30 -13.36
CA ALA A 187 48.23 -12.11 -13.10
C ALA A 187 49.12 -10.84 -13.08
N THR A 188 48.48 -9.69 -13.36
CA THR A 188 49.09 -8.38 -13.11
C THR A 188 48.92 -8.02 -11.64
N ALA A 189 49.94 -7.44 -11.01
CA ALA A 189 49.89 -7.04 -9.60
C ALA A 189 48.68 -6.13 -9.32
N GLY A 190 47.89 -6.46 -8.29
CA GLY A 190 46.66 -5.74 -8.00
C GLY A 190 45.54 -6.64 -7.47
N ALA A 191 44.38 -6.02 -7.27
CA ALA A 191 43.15 -6.72 -6.89
C ALA A 191 42.71 -7.67 -8.02
N LEU A 192 42.24 -8.84 -7.63
CA LEU A 192 41.60 -9.83 -8.47
C LEU A 192 40.22 -10.13 -7.89
N ASP A 193 39.32 -10.61 -8.74
CA ASP A 193 38.06 -11.18 -8.29
C ASP A 193 38.27 -12.67 -7.98
N GLY A 194 38.20 -13.04 -6.70
CA GLY A 194 38.36 -14.42 -6.24
C GLY A 194 37.28 -15.35 -6.79
N ASN A 195 36.08 -14.82 -7.06
CA ASN A 195 34.97 -15.59 -7.63
C ASN A 195 35.19 -15.99 -9.09
N SER A 196 36.14 -15.35 -9.79
CA SER A 196 36.46 -15.69 -11.18
C SER A 196 37.08 -17.08 -11.25
N ALA A 197 36.62 -17.90 -12.21
CA ALA A 197 37.11 -19.27 -12.41
C ALA A 197 38.63 -19.37 -12.64
N THR A 198 39.29 -18.29 -13.09
CA THR A 198 40.76 -18.26 -13.26
C THR A 198 41.52 -18.07 -11.96
N ASN A 199 40.85 -17.59 -10.91
CA ASN A 199 41.45 -17.18 -9.64
C ASN A 199 41.03 -18.10 -8.48
N ARG A 200 40.27 -19.18 -8.74
CA ARG A 200 39.85 -20.13 -7.71
C ARG A 200 40.01 -21.58 -8.12
N THR A 201 40.12 -22.44 -7.11
CA THR A 201 40.25 -23.90 -7.28
C THR A 201 39.45 -24.61 -6.20
N ALA A 202 38.60 -25.56 -6.59
CA ALA A 202 37.96 -26.49 -5.66
C ALA A 202 38.98 -27.54 -5.20
N ILE A 203 39.12 -27.71 -3.89
CA ILE A 203 40.04 -28.64 -3.25
C ILE A 203 39.23 -29.63 -2.43
N SER A 204 39.57 -30.91 -2.51
CA SER A 204 38.95 -31.93 -1.66
C SER A 204 39.90 -33.09 -1.40
N TYR A 205 39.91 -33.59 -0.17
CA TYR A 205 40.67 -34.77 0.21
C TYR A 205 40.07 -35.45 1.43
N THR A 206 40.27 -36.76 1.55
CA THR A 206 39.90 -37.51 2.77
C THR A 206 41.15 -37.88 3.56
N ILE A 207 41.29 -37.30 4.73
CA ILE A 207 42.34 -37.65 5.69
C ILE A 207 41.94 -38.97 6.35
N THR A 208 42.74 -40.02 6.19
CA THR A 208 42.48 -41.36 6.75
C THR A 208 43.47 -41.72 7.86
N GLY A 209 43.15 -42.75 8.66
CA GLY A 209 44.05 -43.27 9.69
C GLY A 209 44.06 -42.42 10.96
N LEU A 210 43.00 -41.63 11.17
CA LEU A 210 42.80 -40.83 12.38
C LEU A 210 42.28 -41.71 13.53
N SER A 211 42.40 -41.20 14.75
CA SER A 211 41.83 -41.79 15.96
C SER A 211 41.42 -40.69 16.93
N ILE A 212 40.52 -39.81 16.50
CA ILE A 212 40.05 -38.68 17.32
C ILE A 212 38.94 -39.21 18.22
N ALA A 213 39.21 -39.38 19.52
CA ALA A 213 38.24 -39.96 20.45
C ALA A 213 37.00 -39.06 20.64
N ASN A 214 35.85 -39.68 20.93
CA ASN A 214 34.66 -38.93 21.31
C ASN A 214 34.92 -38.07 22.56
N GLY A 215 34.42 -36.84 22.57
CA GLY A 215 34.69 -35.79 23.54
C GLY A 215 36.03 -35.06 23.37
N SER A 216 36.89 -35.46 22.42
CA SER A 216 38.18 -34.80 22.18
C SER A 216 38.06 -33.68 21.15
N THR A 217 38.90 -32.65 21.31
CA THR A 217 39.06 -31.57 20.33
C THR A 217 40.18 -31.87 19.34
N PHE A 218 40.08 -31.27 18.16
CA PHE A 218 41.17 -31.19 17.18
C PHE A 218 41.07 -29.85 16.43
N TRP A 219 42.15 -29.46 15.80
CA TRP A 219 42.26 -28.22 15.05
C TRP A 219 42.64 -28.46 13.60
N ILE A 220 42.19 -27.55 12.74
CA ILE A 220 42.68 -27.35 11.38
C ILE A 220 43.17 -25.90 11.24
N ARG A 221 44.11 -25.65 10.32
CA ARG A 221 44.51 -24.29 9.95
C ARG A 221 45.03 -24.22 8.52
N TRP A 222 45.01 -23.01 7.98
CA TRP A 222 45.76 -22.59 6.80
C TRP A 222 46.84 -21.61 7.24
N SER A 223 48.09 -21.98 6.97
CA SER A 223 49.24 -21.11 7.17
C SER A 223 49.72 -20.62 5.83
N ASP A 224 49.85 -19.31 5.66
CA ASP A 224 50.40 -18.73 4.45
C ASP A 224 51.89 -19.11 4.29
N PHE A 225 52.25 -19.67 3.13
CA PHE A 225 53.61 -20.05 2.79
C PHE A 225 54.33 -18.86 2.17
N ASN A 226 55.22 -18.26 2.95
CA ASN A 226 56.02 -17.13 2.50
C ASN A 226 56.86 -17.47 1.26
N ILE A 227 56.51 -16.86 0.12
CA ILE A 227 57.30 -16.88 -1.10
C ILE A 227 58.09 -15.57 -1.21
N THR A 228 59.29 -15.61 -1.82
CA THR A 228 60.11 -14.40 -1.92
C THR A 228 59.37 -13.29 -2.69
N SER A 229 59.40 -12.06 -2.15
CA SER A 229 58.78 -10.81 -2.64
C SER A 229 57.46 -10.45 -1.94
N SER A 230 56.50 -9.83 -2.64
CA SER A 230 55.17 -9.52 -2.09
C SER A 230 54.28 -10.72 -2.32
N ASP A 231 53.54 -11.16 -1.31
CA ASP A 231 52.66 -12.33 -1.41
C ASP A 231 51.31 -11.99 -2.06
N ASP A 232 50.61 -13.03 -2.49
CA ASP A 232 49.26 -12.98 -3.02
C ASP A 232 48.24 -12.91 -1.86
N GLY A 233 47.07 -12.33 -2.11
CA GLY A 233 45.97 -12.36 -1.15
C GLY A 233 45.16 -13.62 -1.36
N LEU A 234 45.30 -14.59 -0.47
CA LEU A 234 44.70 -15.92 -0.60
C LEU A 234 43.65 -16.15 0.49
N ALA A 235 42.59 -16.88 0.14
CA ALA A 235 41.46 -17.14 1.01
C ALA A 235 40.87 -18.54 0.81
N VAL A 236 40.03 -18.94 1.76
CA VAL A 236 39.21 -20.15 1.71
C VAL A 236 37.74 -19.76 1.78
N ASP A 237 36.94 -20.51 1.04
CA ASP A 237 35.50 -20.33 0.94
C ASP A 237 34.80 -21.69 0.79
N ASP A 238 33.48 -21.74 0.95
CA ASP A 238 32.65 -22.95 0.80
C ASP A 238 33.22 -24.18 1.56
N PHE A 239 33.73 -23.96 2.77
CA PHE A 239 34.39 -25.01 3.55
C PHE A 239 33.40 -26.10 3.96
N SER A 240 33.83 -27.35 3.88
CA SER A 240 33.10 -28.52 4.35
C SER A 240 34.02 -29.49 5.07
N LEU A 241 33.60 -29.99 6.23
CA LEU A 241 34.25 -31.07 6.97
C LEU A 241 33.23 -32.12 7.39
N THR A 242 33.44 -33.35 6.94
CA THR A 242 32.59 -34.50 7.26
C THR A 242 33.35 -35.51 8.12
N PRO A 243 32.94 -35.74 9.39
CA PRO A 243 33.54 -36.75 10.26
C PRO A 243 33.07 -38.15 9.91
N ASN A 244 33.99 -39.08 9.70
CA ASN A 244 33.66 -40.49 9.45
C ASN A 244 34.31 -41.42 10.50
N PRO A 245 33.52 -41.94 11.46
CA PRO A 245 33.95 -42.94 12.43
C PRO A 245 34.18 -44.36 11.90
N GLY A 246 33.95 -44.58 10.60
CA GLY A 246 33.92 -45.90 9.97
C GLY A 246 32.49 -46.42 9.85
N GLY A 247 32.12 -46.90 8.66
CA GLY A 247 30.75 -47.32 8.32
C GLY A 247 30.18 -46.53 7.15
N ILE A 248 28.92 -46.81 6.80
CA ILE A 248 28.15 -46.08 5.78
C ILE A 248 27.04 -45.33 6.53
N TYR A 249 27.00 -44.02 6.36
CA TYR A 249 25.99 -43.15 6.97
C TYR A 249 25.04 -42.62 5.91
N LEU A 250 23.76 -42.48 6.25
CA LEU A 250 22.72 -41.95 5.37
C LEU A 250 22.22 -40.60 5.88
N SER A 251 22.23 -39.60 5.01
CA SER A 251 21.66 -38.27 5.22
C SER A 251 20.69 -37.88 4.11
N ILE A 252 19.91 -36.83 4.31
CA ILE A 252 19.08 -36.17 3.29
C ILE A 252 19.36 -34.66 3.37
N ASN A 253 19.38 -33.94 2.24
CA ASN A 253 19.61 -32.49 2.23
C ASN A 253 18.31 -31.69 2.37
N ASP A 254 18.46 -30.40 2.63
CA ASP A 254 17.38 -29.41 2.57
C ASP A 254 17.24 -28.84 1.15
N VAL A 255 16.03 -28.40 0.79
CA VAL A 255 15.70 -27.89 -0.55
C VAL A 255 14.85 -26.63 -0.41
N SER A 256 15.16 -25.60 -1.20
CA SER A 256 14.31 -24.41 -1.32
C SER A 256 13.91 -24.20 -2.79
N VAL A 257 12.62 -23.91 -3.03
CA VAL A 257 12.06 -23.63 -4.35
C VAL A 257 11.07 -22.47 -4.26
N THR A 258 10.90 -21.73 -5.36
CA THR A 258 9.79 -20.77 -5.52
C THR A 258 8.61 -21.51 -6.15
N GLU A 259 7.40 -21.29 -5.64
CA GLU A 259 6.21 -22.00 -6.10
C GLU A 259 5.75 -21.55 -7.49
N GLY A 260 5.78 -20.23 -7.74
CA GLY A 260 5.28 -19.61 -8.96
C GLY A 260 3.77 -19.34 -8.88
N ASN A 261 3.26 -18.39 -9.67
CA ASN A 261 1.85 -17.98 -9.55
C ASN A 261 0.80 -19.01 -10.04
N SER A 262 1.25 -20.13 -10.63
CA SER A 262 0.40 -21.21 -11.14
C SER A 262 1.21 -22.45 -11.51
N GLY A 263 0.55 -23.62 -11.59
CA GLY A 263 1.17 -24.86 -12.03
C GLY A 263 1.93 -25.55 -10.90
N THR A 264 3.06 -26.18 -11.21
CA THR A 264 3.81 -26.94 -10.20
C THR A 264 5.33 -26.86 -10.40
N THR A 265 6.06 -26.80 -9.29
CA THR A 265 7.53 -26.86 -9.24
C THR A 265 7.97 -28.12 -8.48
N LEU A 266 9.14 -28.68 -8.81
CA LEU A 266 9.67 -29.87 -8.13
C LEU A 266 10.75 -29.52 -7.11
N ALA A 267 10.47 -29.74 -5.82
CA ALA A 267 11.48 -29.77 -4.77
C ALA A 267 12.17 -31.15 -4.77
N THR A 268 13.42 -31.22 -5.22
CA THR A 268 14.15 -32.51 -5.36
C THR A 268 15.17 -32.69 -4.24
N PHE A 269 14.83 -33.58 -3.30
CA PHE A 269 15.69 -34.00 -2.21
C PHE A 269 16.64 -35.11 -2.67
N THR A 270 17.86 -35.06 -2.18
CA THR A 270 18.93 -36.04 -2.40
C THR A 270 19.23 -36.73 -1.09
N VAL A 271 18.88 -38.01 -1.01
CA VAL A 271 19.36 -38.91 0.04
C VAL A 271 20.78 -39.32 -0.33
N ASN A 272 21.75 -39.09 0.55
CA ASN A 272 23.17 -39.29 0.30
C ASN A 272 23.79 -40.28 1.29
N LEU A 273 24.72 -41.10 0.80
CA LEU A 273 25.56 -41.97 1.61
C LEU A 273 26.97 -41.40 1.74
N SER A 274 27.55 -41.50 2.93
CA SER A 274 28.94 -41.07 3.19
C SER A 274 30.00 -41.87 2.41
N ALA A 275 29.63 -43.02 1.86
CA ALA A 275 30.41 -43.85 0.96
C ALA A 275 29.46 -44.74 0.12
N PRO A 276 29.91 -45.29 -1.04
CA PRO A 276 29.08 -46.17 -1.84
C PRO A 276 28.50 -47.33 -1.02
N ALA A 277 27.23 -47.67 -1.27
CA ALA A 277 26.53 -48.73 -0.56
C ALA A 277 27.30 -50.07 -0.64
N GLY A 278 27.39 -50.75 0.50
CA GLY A 278 28.06 -52.05 0.64
C GLY A 278 27.30 -53.20 -0.02
N ALA A 279 27.81 -54.43 0.18
CA ALA A 279 27.14 -55.63 -0.33
C ALA A 279 25.72 -55.76 0.26
N GLY A 280 24.72 -55.86 -0.61
CA GLY A 280 23.30 -55.87 -0.22
C GLY A 280 22.58 -54.51 -0.32
N GLY A 281 23.30 -53.41 -0.57
CA GLY A 281 22.73 -52.07 -0.69
C GLY A 281 22.31 -51.44 0.64
N VAL A 282 21.69 -50.25 0.57
CA VAL A 282 21.03 -49.58 1.70
C VAL A 282 19.55 -49.44 1.38
N THR A 283 18.65 -49.82 2.28
CA THR A 283 17.20 -49.65 2.11
C THR A 283 16.60 -48.73 3.17
N PHE A 284 15.56 -47.99 2.81
CA PHE A 284 14.84 -47.06 3.71
C PHE A 284 13.42 -46.76 3.19
N ASP A 285 12.60 -46.20 4.07
CA ASP A 285 11.32 -45.58 3.72
C ASP A 285 11.47 -44.05 3.74
N ILE A 286 10.69 -43.34 2.95
CA ILE A 286 10.76 -41.87 2.83
C ILE A 286 9.37 -41.27 2.65
N ALA A 287 9.04 -40.24 3.43
CA ALA A 287 7.72 -39.59 3.38
C ALA A 287 7.76 -38.10 3.72
N THR A 288 6.90 -37.32 3.08
CA THR A 288 6.66 -35.91 3.44
C THR A 288 5.84 -35.79 4.73
N GLN A 289 6.00 -34.66 5.44
CA GLN A 289 5.23 -34.28 6.62
C GLN A 289 4.98 -32.77 6.62
N ASP A 290 3.75 -32.36 6.91
CA ASP A 290 3.35 -30.95 7.02
C ASP A 290 4.14 -30.20 8.10
N ASN A 291 4.41 -28.92 7.85
CA ASN A 291 4.83 -27.96 8.87
C ASN A 291 4.05 -26.65 8.71
N SER A 292 4.65 -25.55 8.25
CA SER A 292 3.88 -24.35 7.88
C SER A 292 3.20 -24.52 6.54
N ALA A 293 3.88 -25.12 5.56
CA ALA A 293 3.28 -25.62 4.34
C ALA A 293 2.53 -26.92 4.64
N THR A 294 1.29 -26.99 4.17
CA THR A 294 0.34 -28.07 4.43
C THR A 294 -0.34 -28.55 3.15
N THR A 295 -0.63 -29.84 3.12
CA THR A 295 -1.49 -30.41 2.07
C THR A 295 -2.94 -29.90 2.09
N ALA A 296 -3.38 -29.28 3.19
CA ALA A 296 -4.73 -28.76 3.34
C ALA A 296 -4.92 -27.41 2.62
N ASN A 297 -3.88 -26.57 2.62
CA ASN A 297 -3.84 -25.32 1.85
C ASN A 297 -3.46 -25.56 0.37
N SER A 298 -2.99 -26.78 0.06
CA SER A 298 -2.55 -27.22 -1.27
C SER A 298 -1.15 -26.75 -1.66
N ASP A 299 -0.29 -26.40 -0.70
CA ASP A 299 1.05 -25.86 -0.94
C ASP A 299 1.97 -26.91 -1.60
N TYR A 300 1.78 -28.18 -1.26
CA TYR A 300 2.49 -29.29 -1.88
C TYR A 300 1.67 -30.59 -1.90
N VAL A 301 2.09 -31.55 -2.74
CA VAL A 301 1.48 -32.88 -2.82
C VAL A 301 2.23 -33.86 -1.92
N ALA A 302 1.54 -34.38 -0.90
CA ALA A 302 2.12 -35.40 -0.03
C ALA A 302 2.60 -36.63 -0.81
N ARG A 303 3.77 -37.12 -0.45
CA ARG A 303 4.42 -38.26 -1.10
C ARG A 303 5.03 -39.18 -0.05
N SER A 304 4.75 -40.47 -0.16
CA SER A 304 5.34 -41.52 0.69
C SER A 304 5.72 -42.72 -0.15
N LEU A 305 6.94 -43.23 0.06
CA LEU A 305 7.47 -44.40 -0.60
C LEU A 305 8.10 -45.33 0.44
N THR A 306 7.87 -46.62 0.30
CA THR A 306 8.47 -47.65 1.16
C THR A 306 9.48 -48.48 0.38
N ALA A 307 10.42 -49.11 1.08
CA ALA A 307 11.44 -50.01 0.54
C ALA A 307 12.26 -49.39 -0.62
N GLN A 308 12.59 -48.10 -0.53
CA GLN A 308 13.52 -47.46 -1.45
C GLN A 308 14.93 -47.95 -1.16
N SER A 309 15.79 -47.95 -2.19
CA SER A 309 17.14 -48.51 -2.06
C SER A 309 18.20 -47.72 -2.82
N ILE A 310 19.37 -47.58 -2.20
CA ILE A 310 20.61 -47.23 -2.87
C ILE A 310 21.36 -48.54 -3.13
N ALA A 311 21.41 -48.93 -4.40
CA ALA A 311 22.05 -50.18 -4.82
C ALA A 311 23.55 -50.17 -4.50
N GLN A 312 24.11 -51.37 -4.31
CA GLN A 312 25.55 -51.55 -4.10
C GLN A 312 26.38 -50.76 -5.12
N GLY A 313 27.37 -50.00 -4.63
CA GLY A 313 28.24 -49.17 -5.46
C GLY A 313 27.70 -47.78 -5.80
N ASN A 314 26.43 -47.47 -5.49
CA ASN A 314 25.86 -46.12 -5.60
C ASN A 314 25.87 -45.40 -4.25
N SER A 315 25.76 -44.08 -4.26
CA SER A 315 25.74 -43.26 -3.04
C SER A 315 24.48 -42.40 -2.89
N THR A 316 23.62 -42.28 -3.90
CA THR A 316 22.50 -41.32 -3.86
C THR A 316 21.17 -41.91 -4.29
N TYR A 317 20.09 -41.32 -3.79
CA TYR A 317 18.72 -41.52 -4.24
C TYR A 317 17.98 -40.17 -4.28
N LEU A 318 17.22 -39.92 -5.35
CA LEU A 318 16.48 -38.67 -5.54
C LEU A 318 15.01 -38.86 -5.16
N PHE A 319 14.48 -37.94 -4.36
CA PHE A 319 13.08 -37.88 -3.95
C PHE A 319 12.50 -36.51 -4.29
N SER A 320 11.63 -36.45 -5.31
CA SER A 320 11.00 -35.20 -5.74
C SER A 320 9.59 -35.06 -5.17
N VAL A 321 9.33 -33.91 -4.54
CA VAL A 321 8.03 -33.47 -4.04
C VAL A 321 7.49 -32.39 -4.97
N THR A 322 6.21 -32.49 -5.31
CA THR A 322 5.52 -31.48 -6.14
C THR A 322 5.04 -30.36 -5.22
N VAL A 323 5.53 -29.14 -5.46
CA VAL A 323 5.05 -27.89 -4.88
C VAL A 323 4.06 -27.28 -5.87
N ASN A 324 2.90 -26.84 -5.40
CA ASN A 324 1.88 -26.23 -6.26
C ASN A 324 2.04 -24.73 -6.20
N GLY A 325 1.94 -24.07 -7.34
CA GLY A 325 1.94 -22.62 -7.41
C GLY A 325 0.52 -22.05 -7.34
N ASP A 326 0.33 -20.98 -6.58
CA ASP A 326 -0.93 -20.24 -6.51
C ASP A 326 -0.71 -18.73 -6.45
N THR A 327 -1.74 -17.94 -6.13
CA THR A 327 -1.65 -16.47 -6.09
C THR A 327 -1.91 -15.90 -4.70
N ASN A 328 -1.90 -16.75 -3.67
CA ASN A 328 -2.25 -16.38 -2.33
C ASN A 328 -1.05 -15.70 -1.68
N VAL A 329 -1.27 -14.47 -1.18
CA VAL A 329 -0.19 -13.76 -0.51
C VAL A 329 0.03 -14.36 0.88
N GLU A 330 1.10 -15.13 1.02
CA GLU A 330 1.51 -15.72 2.29
C GLU A 330 2.99 -15.51 2.64
N GLY A 331 3.43 -16.07 3.77
CA GLY A 331 4.85 -16.06 4.13
C GLY A 331 5.60 -17.18 3.41
N ASN A 332 6.93 -17.19 3.46
CA ASN A 332 7.66 -18.39 3.08
C ASN A 332 7.28 -19.54 4.03
N GLU A 333 6.98 -20.69 3.44
CA GLU A 333 6.49 -21.84 4.17
C GLU A 333 7.45 -23.01 4.09
N THR A 334 7.25 -24.01 4.95
CA THR A 334 8.13 -25.17 5.05
C THR A 334 7.37 -26.47 5.25
N PHE A 335 7.93 -27.58 4.76
CA PHE A 335 7.51 -28.95 5.03
C PHE A 335 8.73 -29.84 5.27
N TYR A 336 8.54 -31.04 5.84
CA TYR A 336 9.63 -31.98 6.10
C TYR A 336 9.57 -33.20 5.16
N VAL A 337 10.73 -33.81 4.92
CA VAL A 337 10.88 -35.12 4.29
C VAL A 337 11.65 -36.04 5.24
N ASN A 338 10.96 -37.03 5.79
CA ASN A 338 11.52 -37.95 6.78
C ASN A 338 11.96 -39.27 6.14
N VAL A 339 13.20 -39.67 6.41
CA VAL A 339 13.78 -40.98 6.09
C VAL A 339 13.71 -41.88 7.32
N THR A 340 13.13 -43.06 7.17
CA THR A 340 12.91 -44.02 8.27
C THR A 340 13.23 -45.45 7.83
N ASN A 341 13.19 -46.41 8.76
CA ASN A 341 13.40 -47.84 8.50
C ASN A 341 14.71 -48.17 7.74
N VAL A 342 15.78 -47.44 8.05
CA VAL A 342 17.08 -47.57 7.37
C VAL A 342 17.77 -48.89 7.75
N VAL A 343 18.19 -49.65 6.74
CA VAL A 343 18.97 -50.89 6.86
C VAL A 343 20.17 -50.84 5.92
N GLY A 344 21.35 -51.26 6.38
CA GLY A 344 22.59 -51.24 5.60
C GLY A 344 23.42 -49.96 5.73
N ALA A 345 22.89 -48.94 6.41
CA ALA A 345 23.58 -47.72 6.81
C ALA A 345 23.11 -47.27 8.21
N THR A 346 23.90 -46.42 8.85
CA THR A 346 23.47 -45.71 10.06
C THR A 346 22.83 -44.39 9.65
N LEU A 347 21.61 -44.12 10.11
CA LEU A 347 20.94 -42.84 9.84
C LEU A 347 21.66 -41.72 10.61
N SER A 348 22.23 -40.78 9.88
CA SER A 348 22.93 -39.62 10.43
C SER A 348 22.02 -38.41 10.46
N ASP A 349 21.34 -38.16 9.33
CA ASP A 349 20.30 -37.15 9.22
C ASP A 349 19.10 -37.73 8.50
N GLY A 350 17.98 -37.82 9.22
CA GLY A 350 16.76 -38.42 8.72
C GLY A 350 15.72 -37.42 8.25
N GLN A 351 15.98 -36.12 8.28
CA GLN A 351 14.95 -35.13 7.99
C GLN A 351 15.48 -34.02 7.08
N GLY A 352 14.94 -33.95 5.86
CA GLY A 352 15.18 -32.82 4.96
C GLY A 352 14.10 -31.76 5.17
N LEU A 353 14.50 -30.50 5.23
CA LEU A 353 13.62 -29.32 5.24
C LEU A 353 13.36 -28.86 3.80
N GLY A 354 12.08 -28.84 3.40
CA GLY A 354 11.62 -28.18 2.19
C GLY A 354 11.13 -26.78 2.49
N THR A 355 11.65 -25.76 1.81
CA THR A 355 11.18 -24.37 1.90
C THR A 355 10.51 -23.96 0.59
N ILE A 356 9.27 -23.48 0.68
CA ILE A 356 8.52 -22.87 -0.42
C ILE A 356 8.63 -21.36 -0.24
N ASN A 357 9.28 -20.69 -1.20
CA ASN A 357 9.41 -19.25 -1.20
C ASN A 357 8.19 -18.65 -1.90
N ASN A 358 7.44 -17.82 -1.17
CA ASN A 358 6.32 -17.08 -1.73
C ASN A 358 6.82 -16.01 -2.71
N ASP A 359 6.25 -15.99 -3.91
CA ASP A 359 6.49 -14.96 -4.93
C ASP A 359 5.27 -14.08 -5.22
N ASP A 360 4.19 -14.24 -4.46
CA ASP A 360 3.00 -13.40 -4.57
C ASP A 360 3.12 -12.07 -3.83
N THR A 361 2.52 -11.05 -4.43
CA THR A 361 2.56 -9.68 -3.94
C THR A 361 1.14 -9.13 -3.82
N ILE A 362 0.86 -8.42 -2.72
CA ILE A 362 -0.41 -7.72 -2.52
C ILE A 362 -0.68 -6.78 -3.70
N ARG A 363 -1.87 -6.92 -4.29
CA ARG A 363 -2.39 -6.07 -5.36
C ARG A 363 -3.46 -5.15 -4.82
N ILE A 364 -3.83 -4.15 -5.63
CA ILE A 364 -4.79 -3.13 -5.20
C ILE A 364 -6.17 -3.76 -4.91
N ARG A 365 -6.61 -4.72 -5.72
CA ARG A 365 -7.83 -5.51 -5.46
C ARG A 365 -7.86 -6.22 -4.12
N ASP A 366 -6.71 -6.66 -3.59
CA ASP A 366 -6.64 -7.34 -2.30
C ASP A 366 -6.79 -6.33 -1.14
N ILE A 367 -6.37 -5.09 -1.38
CA ILE A 367 -6.57 -3.97 -0.45
C ILE A 367 -8.02 -3.51 -0.48
N GLN A 368 -8.60 -3.33 -1.66
CA GLN A 368 -9.99 -2.89 -1.80
C GLN A 368 -10.95 -3.98 -1.29
N GLY A 369 -10.79 -5.21 -1.77
CA GLY A 369 -11.71 -6.31 -1.48
C GLY A 369 -13.10 -6.10 -2.08
N SER A 370 -14.01 -7.02 -1.79
CA SER A 370 -15.41 -6.97 -2.22
C SER A 370 -16.31 -6.57 -1.06
N ALA A 371 -16.06 -5.39 -0.47
CA ALA A 371 -16.79 -4.82 0.65
C ALA A 371 -16.55 -3.30 0.71
N HIS A 372 -17.40 -2.56 1.44
CA HIS A 372 -17.21 -1.12 1.72
C HIS A 372 -16.10 -0.83 2.75
N ILE A 373 -15.54 -1.87 3.38
CA ILE A 373 -14.43 -1.75 4.32
C ILE A 373 -13.37 -2.74 3.87
N SER A 374 -12.17 -2.22 3.63
CA SER A 374 -11.00 -2.98 3.24
C SER A 374 -10.76 -4.16 4.20
N PRO A 375 -10.53 -5.37 3.68
CA PRO A 375 -10.10 -6.51 4.49
C PRO A 375 -8.71 -6.29 5.11
N LEU A 376 -7.94 -5.33 4.60
CA LEU A 376 -6.60 -4.98 5.05
C LEU A 376 -6.57 -3.69 5.86
N ASN A 377 -7.72 -3.11 6.26
CA ASN A 377 -7.76 -1.89 7.07
C ASN A 377 -6.88 -2.00 8.34
N GLY A 378 -5.97 -1.04 8.51
CA GLY A 378 -4.98 -0.99 9.58
C GLY A 378 -3.73 -1.84 9.37
N SER A 379 -3.66 -2.63 8.30
CA SER A 379 -2.52 -3.50 7.98
C SER A 379 -1.45 -2.75 7.18
N ALA A 380 -0.19 -3.15 7.36
CA ALA A 380 0.90 -2.68 6.54
C ALA A 380 0.96 -3.48 5.23
N VAL A 381 1.17 -2.79 4.10
CA VAL A 381 1.37 -3.38 2.77
C VAL A 381 2.71 -2.92 2.21
N ALA A 382 3.32 -3.76 1.37
CA ALA A 382 4.63 -3.51 0.81
C ALA A 382 4.65 -3.68 -0.71
N ASN A 383 5.30 -2.73 -1.38
CA ASN A 383 5.62 -2.77 -2.80
C ASN A 383 4.42 -2.99 -3.74
N VAL A 384 3.23 -2.51 -3.36
CA VAL A 384 1.99 -2.63 -4.14
C VAL A 384 2.18 -1.92 -5.48
N PRO A 385 2.15 -2.63 -6.62
CA PRO A 385 2.44 -2.04 -7.92
C PRO A 385 1.22 -1.30 -8.50
N GLY A 386 1.47 -0.27 -9.30
CA GLY A 386 0.42 0.37 -10.10
C GLY A 386 0.91 1.56 -10.93
N ILE A 387 0.03 2.10 -11.77
CA ILE A 387 0.27 3.25 -12.62
C ILE A 387 -0.51 4.45 -12.07
N VAL A 388 0.17 5.59 -11.88
CA VAL A 388 -0.49 6.83 -11.45
C VAL A 388 -1.46 7.31 -12.51
N THR A 389 -2.74 7.43 -12.16
CA THR A 389 -3.84 7.82 -13.08
C THR A 389 -4.28 9.27 -12.89
N ALA A 390 -4.12 9.82 -11.69
CA ALA A 390 -4.42 11.22 -11.36
C ALA A 390 -3.58 11.69 -10.17
N VAL A 391 -3.36 13.00 -10.04
CA VAL A 391 -2.56 13.61 -8.97
C VAL A 391 -3.33 14.79 -8.37
N SER A 392 -3.38 14.87 -7.04
CA SER A 392 -3.98 15.98 -6.30
C SER A 392 -2.93 16.74 -5.47
N ALA A 393 -3.38 17.75 -4.73
CA ALA A 393 -2.53 18.49 -3.80
C ALA A 393 -2.12 17.68 -2.55
N THR A 394 -2.78 16.56 -2.27
CA THR A 394 -2.59 15.77 -1.04
C THR A 394 -2.21 14.32 -1.28
N GLY A 395 -2.17 13.88 -2.54
CA GLY A 395 -1.92 12.50 -2.90
C GLY A 395 -2.05 12.25 -4.40
N PHE A 396 -2.22 10.99 -4.75
CA PHE A 396 -2.45 10.57 -6.13
C PHE A 396 -3.26 9.28 -6.17
N TRP A 397 -3.97 9.06 -7.27
CA TRP A 397 -4.60 7.79 -7.56
C TRP A 397 -3.65 6.95 -8.40
N MET A 398 -3.57 5.67 -8.07
CA MET A 398 -2.90 4.68 -8.89
C MET A 398 -3.84 3.52 -9.17
N GLN A 399 -3.65 2.89 -10.32
CA GLN A 399 -4.46 1.75 -10.75
C GLN A 399 -3.56 0.61 -11.21
N ASP A 400 -3.96 -0.61 -10.90
CA ASP A 400 -3.23 -1.82 -11.21
C ASP A 400 -3.08 -1.98 -12.73
N SER A 401 -1.87 -2.33 -13.18
CA SER A 401 -1.56 -2.60 -14.59
C SER A 401 -1.93 -4.02 -15.03
N SER A 402 -2.22 -4.92 -14.08
CA SER A 402 -2.69 -6.29 -14.31
C SER A 402 -3.97 -6.55 -13.49
N PRO A 403 -5.09 -5.92 -13.90
CA PRO A 403 -6.36 -6.06 -13.21
C PRO A 403 -6.89 -7.49 -13.31
N ASP A 404 -7.72 -7.90 -12.36
CA ASP A 404 -8.50 -9.12 -12.44
C ASP A 404 -9.76 -8.94 -13.31
N ALA A 405 -10.67 -9.92 -13.27
CA ALA A 405 -11.94 -9.90 -13.99
C ALA A 405 -13.16 -9.79 -13.06
N ASN A 406 -12.96 -9.42 -11.80
CA ASN A 406 -13.99 -9.36 -10.78
C ASN A 406 -14.54 -7.94 -10.64
N ASP A 407 -15.77 -7.73 -11.11
CA ASP A 407 -16.44 -6.42 -11.03
C ASP A 407 -16.76 -5.98 -9.59
N ALA A 408 -16.59 -6.86 -8.59
CA ALA A 408 -16.78 -6.56 -7.18
C ALA A 408 -15.53 -6.01 -6.47
N THR A 409 -14.40 -5.89 -7.15
CA THR A 409 -13.15 -5.36 -6.59
C THR A 409 -12.66 -4.18 -7.40
N SER A 410 -12.28 -3.09 -6.73
CA SER A 410 -11.59 -1.99 -7.40
C SER A 410 -10.12 -2.33 -7.63
N GLU A 411 -9.62 -1.93 -8.79
CA GLU A 411 -8.21 -2.07 -9.18
C GLU A 411 -7.42 -0.78 -8.94
N ALA A 412 -8.03 0.23 -8.30
CA ALA A 412 -7.40 1.50 -8.03
C ALA A 412 -7.50 1.90 -6.57
N ILE A 413 -6.59 2.76 -6.14
CA ILE A 413 -6.51 3.23 -4.75
C ILE A 413 -5.94 4.63 -4.71
N PHE A 414 -6.39 5.40 -3.71
CA PHE A 414 -5.79 6.69 -3.39
C PHE A 414 -4.59 6.50 -2.44
N VAL A 415 -3.49 7.16 -2.76
CA VAL A 415 -2.28 7.18 -1.93
C VAL A 415 -2.14 8.55 -1.30
N TYR A 416 -2.38 8.64 0.01
CA TYR A 416 -2.35 9.90 0.75
C TYR A 416 -0.92 10.25 1.21
N THR A 417 -0.40 11.36 0.68
CA THR A 417 0.95 11.86 0.96
C THR A 417 0.97 13.15 1.80
N ALA A 418 -0.20 13.61 2.28
CA ALA A 418 -0.44 14.87 3.01
C ALA A 418 -0.01 16.16 2.28
N SER A 419 0.64 16.04 1.13
CA SER A 419 1.18 17.10 0.28
C SER A 419 1.36 16.56 -1.14
N ALA A 420 1.66 17.44 -2.11
CA ALA A 420 1.82 17.01 -3.50
C ALA A 420 2.96 15.97 -3.64
N PRO A 421 2.69 14.77 -4.20
CA PRO A 421 3.54 13.59 -4.10
C PRO A 421 4.82 13.60 -4.96
N GLY A 422 5.05 14.66 -5.76
CA GLY A 422 6.16 14.70 -6.73
C GLY A 422 6.11 13.59 -7.78
N ARG A 423 4.92 13.02 -8.04
CA ARG A 423 4.63 12.01 -9.07
C ARG A 423 3.88 12.62 -10.23
N ALA A 424 3.97 11.99 -11.40
CA ALA A 424 3.23 12.36 -12.60
C ALA A 424 2.29 11.24 -13.05
N VAL A 425 1.21 11.61 -13.74
CA VAL A 425 0.34 10.64 -14.43
C VAL A 425 1.17 9.83 -15.43
N GLY A 426 1.00 8.51 -15.41
CA GLY A 426 1.79 7.55 -16.20
C GLY A 426 3.08 7.09 -15.52
N ASP A 427 3.40 7.56 -14.31
CA ASP A 427 4.45 6.94 -13.51
C ASP A 427 4.00 5.54 -13.06
N SER A 428 4.80 4.52 -13.35
CA SER A 428 4.71 3.20 -12.73
C SER A 428 5.46 3.22 -11.41
N VAL A 429 4.77 2.87 -10.33
CA VAL A 429 5.29 2.94 -8.97
C VAL A 429 5.02 1.63 -8.22
N THR A 430 5.81 1.40 -7.19
CA THR A 430 5.47 0.48 -6.10
C THR A 430 5.28 1.29 -4.83
N VAL A 431 4.21 1.02 -4.08
CA VAL A 431 3.86 1.75 -2.87
C VAL A 431 3.82 0.81 -1.67
N SER A 432 4.52 1.19 -0.60
CA SER A 432 4.43 0.56 0.71
C SER A 432 3.82 1.55 1.70
N GLY A 433 3.03 1.09 2.66
CA GLY A 433 2.39 1.98 3.65
C GLY A 433 1.39 1.24 4.54
N THR A 434 0.48 1.98 5.17
CA THR A 434 -0.61 1.42 5.97
C THR A 434 -1.94 1.67 5.29
N VAL A 435 -2.71 0.61 5.06
CA VAL A 435 -4.08 0.71 4.55
C VAL A 435 -4.98 1.32 5.62
N SER A 436 -5.82 2.27 5.25
CA SER A 436 -6.71 2.99 6.17
C SER A 436 -8.04 3.30 5.51
N GLU A 437 -9.10 3.28 6.32
CA GLU A 437 -10.42 3.79 5.97
C GLU A 437 -10.55 5.27 6.35
N TYR A 438 -10.62 6.15 5.35
CA TYR A 438 -10.76 7.59 5.56
C TYR A 438 -12.22 8.03 5.53
N ARG A 439 -12.75 8.55 6.64
CA ARG A 439 -14.10 9.11 6.69
C ARG A 439 -14.10 10.63 6.56
N ALA A 440 -14.57 11.14 5.44
CA ALA A 440 -14.61 12.58 5.17
C ALA A 440 -15.34 13.36 6.27
N ALA A 441 -14.69 14.42 6.78
CA ALA A 441 -15.16 15.29 7.87
C ALA A 441 -15.56 14.57 9.19
N ALA A 442 -15.13 13.30 9.38
CA ALA A 442 -15.56 12.44 10.49
C ALA A 442 -17.10 12.36 10.65
N ASN A 443 -17.84 12.54 9.55
CA ASN A 443 -19.29 12.46 9.55
C ASN A 443 -19.74 11.01 9.40
N ALA A 444 -20.51 10.50 10.37
CA ALA A 444 -21.00 9.13 10.37
C ALA A 444 -21.95 8.81 9.19
N ASN A 445 -22.47 9.81 8.49
CA ASN A 445 -23.31 9.63 7.30
C ASN A 445 -22.50 9.60 5.98
N ASN A 446 -21.16 9.61 6.05
CA ASN A 446 -20.28 9.38 4.90
C ASN A 446 -19.81 7.93 4.91
N LEU A 447 -19.68 7.29 3.75
CA LEU A 447 -18.83 6.12 3.58
C LEU A 447 -17.37 6.49 3.82
N THR A 448 -16.57 5.50 4.15
CA THR A 448 -15.11 5.63 4.11
C THR A 448 -14.58 5.53 2.68
N LEU A 449 -13.34 5.98 2.50
CA LEU A 449 -12.53 5.74 1.32
C LEU A 449 -11.35 4.85 1.71
N THR A 450 -11.04 3.84 0.91
CA THR A 450 -9.84 3.03 1.13
C THR A 450 -8.60 3.76 0.61
N GLU A 451 -7.61 4.00 1.47
CA GLU A 451 -6.37 4.67 1.09
C GLU A 451 -5.11 4.03 1.70
N ILE A 452 -3.97 4.26 1.04
CA ILE A 452 -2.64 3.97 1.63
C ILE A 452 -2.08 5.25 2.25
N THR A 453 -1.82 5.20 3.55
CA THR A 453 -1.26 6.29 4.36
C THR A 453 0.19 6.01 4.75
N ALA A 454 0.89 7.07 5.17
CA ALA A 454 2.33 7.06 5.46
C ALA A 454 3.17 6.35 4.36
N PRO A 455 2.94 6.66 3.07
CA PRO A 455 3.47 5.84 1.99
C PRO A 455 4.97 6.07 1.75
N THR A 456 5.68 5.00 1.42
CA THR A 456 6.96 5.04 0.70
C THR A 456 6.68 4.72 -0.77
N VAL A 457 6.95 5.67 -1.66
CA VAL A 457 6.64 5.56 -3.10
C VAL A 457 7.92 5.45 -3.90
N ASN A 458 8.14 4.31 -4.54
CA ASN A 458 9.29 4.07 -5.41
C ASN A 458 8.86 4.17 -6.88
N LEU A 459 9.55 4.99 -7.67
CA LEU A 459 9.36 5.05 -9.12
C LEU A 459 10.05 3.85 -9.78
N VAL A 460 9.28 3.08 -10.54
CA VAL A 460 9.78 1.96 -11.36
C VAL A 460 10.11 2.45 -12.77
N ALA A 461 9.17 3.16 -13.40
CA ALA A 461 9.33 3.72 -14.73
C ALA A 461 8.42 4.94 -14.93
N ALA A 462 8.85 5.92 -15.73
CA ALA A 462 8.04 7.09 -16.05
C ALA A 462 7.39 6.95 -17.44
N GLY A 463 6.29 7.69 -17.68
CA GLY A 463 5.68 7.83 -19.00
C GLY A 463 5.06 6.55 -19.57
N GLN A 464 4.61 5.64 -18.70
CA GLN A 464 3.90 4.44 -19.09
C GLN A 464 2.47 4.77 -19.57
N PRO A 465 1.87 3.94 -20.43
CA PRO A 465 0.46 4.04 -20.77
C PRO A 465 -0.41 3.96 -19.51
N VAL A 466 -1.32 4.92 -19.34
CA VAL A 466 -2.33 4.83 -18.28
C VAL A 466 -3.34 3.74 -18.60
N PRO A 467 -3.85 2.99 -17.59
CA PRO A 467 -4.92 2.04 -17.79
C PRO A 467 -6.11 2.65 -18.54
N ALA A 468 -6.71 1.83 -19.43
CA ALA A 468 -7.91 2.22 -20.15
C ALA A 468 -9.02 2.55 -19.14
N ALA A 469 -9.82 3.57 -19.43
CA ALA A 469 -10.92 3.94 -18.55
C ALA A 469 -11.99 2.85 -18.60
N ILE A 470 -12.51 2.45 -17.44
CA ILE A 470 -13.69 1.58 -17.37
C ILE A 470 -14.88 2.37 -17.90
N VAL A 471 -15.52 1.84 -18.93
CA VAL A 471 -16.71 2.46 -19.52
C VAL A 471 -17.90 2.19 -18.61
N VAL A 472 -18.54 3.25 -18.13
CA VAL A 472 -19.84 3.19 -17.45
C VAL A 472 -20.91 3.63 -18.44
N GLY A 473 -21.81 2.71 -18.74
CA GLY A 473 -22.78 2.78 -19.82
C GLY A 473 -22.57 1.70 -20.88
N THR A 474 -23.19 1.91 -22.04
CA THR A 474 -23.29 0.94 -23.13
C THR A 474 -21.90 0.53 -23.61
N GLY A 475 -21.64 -0.78 -23.63
CA GLY A 475 -20.33 -1.35 -23.99
C GLY A 475 -19.38 -1.53 -22.80
N GLY A 476 -19.80 -1.19 -21.58
CA GLY A 476 -19.10 -1.49 -20.34
C GLY A 476 -20.08 -1.85 -19.23
N ARG A 477 -19.85 -1.31 -18.02
CA ARG A 477 -20.64 -1.60 -16.82
C ARG A 477 -21.87 -0.70 -16.76
N ILE A 478 -23.05 -1.26 -16.49
CA ILE A 478 -24.31 -0.51 -16.39
C ILE A 478 -24.68 -0.35 -14.91
N PRO A 479 -24.80 0.88 -14.39
CA PRO A 479 -25.19 1.08 -13.00
C PRO A 479 -26.65 0.65 -12.77
N PRO A 480 -26.98 0.09 -11.60
CA PRO A 480 -28.36 -0.11 -11.18
C PRO A 480 -29.17 1.20 -11.23
N THR A 481 -30.47 1.10 -11.49
CA THR A 481 -31.33 2.26 -11.80
C THR A 481 -32.47 2.50 -10.82
N THR A 482 -32.59 1.66 -9.77
CA THR A 482 -33.68 1.76 -8.80
C THR A 482 -33.26 1.47 -7.37
N ILE A 483 -32.38 0.48 -7.17
CA ILE A 483 -31.96 0.02 -5.84
C ILE A 483 -30.66 0.73 -5.48
N ILE A 484 -30.68 1.47 -4.36
CA ILE A 484 -29.45 2.01 -3.75
C ILE A 484 -28.76 0.89 -2.98
N SER A 485 -29.49 0.29 -2.03
CA SER A 485 -29.19 -0.99 -1.41
C SER A 485 -30.48 -1.66 -0.93
N ASP A 486 -30.56 -2.99 -1.01
CA ASP A 486 -31.71 -3.77 -0.53
C ASP A 486 -31.45 -4.57 0.76
N ASP A 487 -30.20 -4.61 1.25
CA ASP A 487 -29.79 -5.39 2.41
C ASP A 487 -29.08 -4.59 3.52
N ALA A 488 -28.91 -3.27 3.34
CA ALA A 488 -28.31 -2.38 4.33
C ALA A 488 -29.05 -2.41 5.68
N SER A 489 -28.48 -3.12 6.66
CA SER A 489 -29.03 -3.19 8.01
C SER A 489 -28.92 -1.85 8.73
N GLY A 490 -30.05 -1.29 9.15
CA GLY A 490 -30.10 0.03 9.79
C GLY A 490 -29.73 1.19 8.86
N GLY A 491 -29.72 0.96 7.54
CA GLY A 491 -29.32 1.95 6.54
C GLY A 491 -27.81 2.17 6.44
N ASN A 492 -27.00 1.24 6.95
CA ASN A 492 -25.54 1.29 6.84
C ASN A 492 -25.01 0.05 6.10
N VAL A 493 -24.34 0.27 4.97
CA VAL A 493 -23.75 -0.76 4.10
C VAL A 493 -22.39 -1.28 4.59
N GLU A 494 -21.75 -0.57 5.53
CA GLU A 494 -20.46 -0.95 6.12
C GLU A 494 -20.59 -1.96 7.29
N ASN A 495 -21.84 -2.34 7.63
CA ASN A 495 -22.10 -3.28 8.72
C ASN A 495 -21.73 -4.71 8.31
N ALA A 496 -21.16 -5.48 9.25
CA ALA A 496 -20.91 -6.90 9.01
C ALA A 496 -22.21 -7.65 8.64
N GLY A 497 -22.17 -8.39 7.52
CA GLY A 497 -23.29 -9.20 7.03
C GLY A 497 -24.14 -8.54 5.95
N THR A 498 -23.80 -7.33 5.49
CA THR A 498 -24.24 -6.82 4.19
C THR A 498 -23.52 -7.57 3.07
N THR A 499 -24.24 -7.85 1.99
CA THR A 499 -23.74 -8.55 0.81
C THR A 499 -23.24 -7.49 -0.16
N PHE A 500 -22.01 -7.62 -0.64
CA PHE A 500 -21.51 -6.72 -1.67
C PHE A 500 -21.93 -7.22 -3.05
N ASP A 501 -22.92 -6.57 -3.66
CA ASP A 501 -23.56 -6.95 -4.93
C ASP A 501 -23.68 -5.74 -5.88
N PRO A 502 -22.58 -5.36 -6.55
CA PRO A 502 -22.55 -4.22 -7.47
C PRO A 502 -23.43 -4.40 -8.72
N ALA A 503 -23.97 -5.59 -8.97
CA ALA A 503 -24.88 -5.82 -10.09
C ALA A 503 -26.31 -5.36 -9.77
N ASN A 504 -26.68 -5.33 -8.49
CA ASN A 504 -28.02 -5.00 -8.03
C ASN A 504 -28.07 -3.69 -7.22
N ASP A 505 -27.04 -3.42 -6.44
CA ASP A 505 -26.97 -2.28 -5.54
C ASP A 505 -26.13 -1.14 -6.15
N GLY A 506 -26.76 0.02 -6.32
CA GLY A 506 -26.12 1.19 -6.91
C GLY A 506 -24.96 1.72 -6.07
N ILE A 507 -25.04 1.59 -4.75
CA ILE A 507 -23.97 2.03 -3.84
C ILE A 507 -22.74 1.13 -3.97
N ASP A 508 -22.93 -0.19 -4.07
CA ASP A 508 -21.87 -1.18 -4.30
C ASP A 508 -21.25 -1.04 -5.69
N PHE A 509 -22.07 -0.72 -6.69
CA PHE A 509 -21.59 -0.46 -8.05
C PHE A 509 -20.52 0.64 -8.06
N TRP A 510 -20.78 1.77 -7.40
CA TRP A 510 -19.83 2.87 -7.37
C TRP A 510 -18.65 2.60 -6.44
N GLU A 511 -18.86 1.89 -5.34
CA GLU A 511 -17.79 1.44 -4.43
C GLU A 511 -16.80 0.50 -5.13
N SER A 512 -17.28 -0.45 -5.93
CA SER A 512 -16.42 -1.35 -6.70
C SER A 512 -15.59 -0.65 -7.79
N LEU A 513 -15.83 0.64 -8.01
CA LEU A 513 -15.07 1.50 -8.91
C LEU A 513 -14.26 2.56 -8.15
N GLU A 514 -14.19 2.51 -6.82
CA GLU A 514 -13.50 3.49 -5.98
C GLU A 514 -12.06 3.75 -6.48
N GLY A 515 -11.72 5.02 -6.71
CA GLY A 515 -10.41 5.43 -7.21
C GLY A 515 -10.15 5.09 -8.69
N MET A 516 -10.96 4.24 -9.33
CA MET A 516 -10.72 3.78 -10.68
C MET A 516 -10.90 4.89 -11.69
N ARG A 517 -10.11 4.83 -12.75
CA ARG A 517 -10.29 5.68 -13.92
C ARG A 517 -11.51 5.21 -14.72
N VAL A 518 -12.54 6.05 -14.77
CA VAL A 518 -13.84 5.75 -15.37
C VAL A 518 -14.19 6.74 -16.49
N GLN A 519 -14.87 6.24 -17.52
CA GLN A 519 -15.50 7.03 -18.57
C GLN A 519 -17.03 6.93 -18.46
N ILE A 520 -17.70 8.06 -18.27
CA ILE A 520 -19.15 8.15 -18.45
C ILE A 520 -19.42 8.42 -19.94
N ASN A 521 -20.07 7.47 -20.62
CA ASN A 521 -20.42 7.63 -22.03
C ASN A 521 -21.47 8.70 -22.23
N ASN A 522 -21.30 9.56 -23.25
CA ASN A 522 -22.31 10.54 -23.72
C ASN A 522 -23.08 11.20 -22.56
N ALA A 523 -22.35 11.70 -21.57
CA ALA A 523 -22.93 12.20 -20.33
C ALA A 523 -23.91 13.34 -20.63
N ARG A 524 -25.07 13.30 -19.99
CA ARG A 524 -26.12 14.32 -20.09
C ARG A 524 -26.38 14.91 -18.73
N ALA A 525 -26.39 16.23 -18.65
CA ALA A 525 -26.72 16.95 -17.43
C ALA A 525 -28.18 16.70 -17.03
N VAL A 526 -28.40 16.30 -15.79
CA VAL A 526 -29.75 16.06 -15.23
C VAL A 526 -30.14 17.07 -14.16
N GLY A 527 -29.25 18.00 -13.84
CA GLY A 527 -29.44 19.13 -12.94
C GLY A 527 -28.51 20.28 -13.34
N PRO A 528 -28.68 21.47 -12.75
CA PRO A 528 -27.82 22.61 -13.02
C PRO A 528 -26.41 22.40 -12.45
N SER A 529 -25.42 23.09 -13.03
CA SER A 529 -24.10 23.25 -12.39
C SER A 529 -24.29 24.02 -11.08
N ARG A 530 -23.77 23.48 -9.98
CA ARG A 530 -23.88 24.10 -8.65
C ARG A 530 -22.51 24.41 -8.10
N TYR A 531 -22.32 25.66 -7.67
CA TYR A 531 -21.15 26.07 -6.90
C TYR A 531 -21.41 25.87 -5.41
N TYR A 532 -20.50 25.19 -4.73
CA TYR A 532 -20.49 25.03 -3.29
C TYR A 532 -19.37 25.88 -2.70
N ALA A 533 -19.73 27.03 -2.14
CA ALA A 533 -18.78 27.94 -1.51
C ALA A 533 -18.02 27.28 -0.34
N SER A 534 -18.65 26.34 0.37
CA SER A 534 -18.04 25.63 1.50
C SER A 534 -16.83 24.76 1.11
N SER A 535 -16.81 24.26 -0.12
CA SER A 535 -15.74 23.43 -0.67
C SER A 535 -15.01 24.09 -1.83
N ASN A 536 -15.39 25.33 -2.18
CA ASN A 536 -14.92 26.07 -3.35
C ASN A 536 -14.88 25.19 -4.61
N SER A 537 -15.97 24.45 -4.87
CA SER A 537 -16.04 23.47 -5.96
C SER A 537 -17.33 23.58 -6.75
N TRP A 538 -17.26 23.20 -8.01
CA TRP A 538 -18.40 23.03 -8.88
C TRP A 538 -18.76 21.56 -9.01
N GLU A 539 -20.06 21.28 -8.95
CA GLU A 539 -20.59 19.95 -9.18
C GLU A 539 -21.67 19.98 -10.25
N LEU A 540 -21.73 18.92 -11.06
CA LEU A 540 -22.70 18.77 -12.13
C LEU A 540 -23.26 17.34 -12.14
N PRO A 541 -24.54 17.13 -11.77
CA PRO A 541 -25.15 15.81 -11.82
C PRO A 541 -25.41 15.38 -13.27
N VAL A 542 -24.97 14.16 -13.60
CA VAL A 542 -25.11 13.58 -14.95
C VAL A 542 -25.60 12.14 -14.89
N VAL A 543 -26.09 11.67 -16.04
CA VAL A 543 -26.26 10.24 -16.33
C VAL A 543 -25.53 9.89 -17.63
N GLY A 544 -25.11 8.62 -17.74
CA GLY A 544 -24.48 8.09 -18.95
C GLY A 544 -25.46 7.84 -20.09
N ASP A 545 -24.93 7.57 -21.28
CA ASP A 545 -25.60 7.22 -22.53
C ASP A 545 -26.75 8.16 -22.91
N SER A 546 -26.58 9.45 -22.65
CA SER A 546 -27.64 10.44 -22.84
C SER A 546 -28.94 10.04 -22.15
N GLY A 547 -28.85 9.36 -21.00
CA GLY A 547 -29.92 8.80 -20.17
C GLY A 547 -30.77 7.71 -20.83
N ALA A 548 -30.20 6.95 -21.78
CA ALA A 548 -30.86 5.76 -22.33
C ALA A 548 -31.06 4.66 -21.28
N ASN A 549 -30.16 4.61 -20.29
CA ASN A 549 -30.17 3.65 -19.19
C ASN A 549 -30.71 4.25 -17.88
N SER A 550 -31.31 5.43 -17.90
CA SER A 550 -32.02 5.97 -16.73
C SER A 550 -33.50 5.61 -16.78
N SER A 551 -34.14 5.59 -15.63
CA SER A 551 -35.49 5.04 -15.49
C SER A 551 -36.58 5.89 -16.17
N VAL A 552 -36.94 7.05 -15.59
CA VAL A 552 -37.95 7.98 -16.11
C VAL A 552 -37.31 9.35 -16.25
N ASN A 553 -37.31 9.85 -17.48
CA ASN A 553 -36.77 11.15 -17.81
C ASN A 553 -37.89 12.21 -17.93
N THR A 554 -37.60 13.44 -17.52
CA THR A 554 -38.46 14.59 -17.79
C THR A 554 -38.35 14.99 -19.27
N ALA A 555 -39.34 15.74 -19.78
CA ALA A 555 -39.31 16.26 -21.15
C ALA A 555 -38.08 17.15 -21.45
N ARG A 556 -37.43 17.69 -20.41
CA ARG A 556 -36.21 18.51 -20.52
C ARG A 556 -34.92 17.72 -20.29
N GLY A 557 -34.98 16.40 -20.12
CA GLY A 557 -33.80 15.53 -19.98
C GLY A 557 -33.27 15.36 -18.55
N GLY A 558 -34.02 15.80 -17.52
CA GLY A 558 -33.73 15.45 -16.13
C GLY A 558 -34.20 14.03 -15.78
N VAL A 559 -33.75 13.48 -14.65
CA VAL A 559 -34.24 12.18 -14.13
C VAL A 559 -35.24 12.41 -12.99
N VAL A 560 -36.30 11.60 -12.94
CA VAL A 560 -37.43 11.77 -12.01
C VAL A 560 -37.22 10.95 -10.75
N ILE A 561 -37.18 11.63 -9.59
CA ILE A 561 -37.20 10.95 -8.28
C ILE A 561 -38.59 10.36 -8.03
N ARG A 562 -38.63 9.10 -7.58
CA ARG A 562 -39.85 8.37 -7.24
C ARG A 562 -39.65 7.64 -5.91
N ALA A 563 -40.74 7.27 -5.24
CA ALA A 563 -40.68 6.64 -3.92
C ALA A 563 -39.87 5.33 -3.89
N SER A 564 -39.77 4.63 -5.02
CA SER A 564 -39.01 3.38 -5.19
C SER A 564 -37.76 3.54 -6.04
N ASP A 565 -37.37 4.78 -6.37
CA ASP A 565 -36.27 5.06 -7.28
C ASP A 565 -35.71 6.47 -7.05
N TYR A 566 -34.53 6.49 -6.44
CA TYR A 566 -33.77 7.70 -6.15
C TYR A 566 -32.63 7.96 -7.16
N ASN A 567 -32.66 7.26 -8.30
CA ASN A 567 -31.73 7.34 -9.42
C ASN A 567 -30.25 7.02 -9.06
N PRO A 568 -29.95 5.80 -8.58
CA PRO A 568 -28.57 5.37 -8.27
C PRO A 568 -27.61 5.43 -9.47
N GLU A 569 -28.12 5.47 -10.70
CA GLU A 569 -27.34 5.64 -11.93
C GLU A 569 -26.76 7.04 -12.12
N ARG A 570 -27.18 8.02 -11.31
CA ARG A 570 -26.72 9.40 -11.37
C ARG A 570 -25.40 9.56 -10.62
N ILE A 571 -24.40 10.12 -11.30
CA ILE A 571 -23.10 10.50 -10.70
C ILE A 571 -22.92 12.02 -10.72
N LEU A 572 -22.19 12.55 -9.75
CA LEU A 572 -21.75 13.95 -9.75
C LEU A 572 -20.40 14.07 -10.45
N LEU A 573 -20.30 14.90 -11.48
CA LEU A 573 -19.00 15.39 -11.92
C LEU A 573 -18.54 16.46 -10.94
N ALA A 574 -17.27 16.47 -10.57
CA ALA A 574 -16.68 17.51 -9.72
C ALA A 574 -15.33 18.00 -10.26
N ASP A 575 -15.05 19.28 -10.01
CA ASP A 575 -13.91 20.01 -10.59
C ASP A 575 -12.62 19.99 -9.75
N ALA A 576 -12.50 19.02 -8.84
CA ALA A 576 -11.36 18.89 -7.94
C ALA A 576 -10.00 18.73 -8.64
N LEU A 577 -9.99 18.20 -9.87
CA LEU A 577 -8.80 18.01 -10.70
C LEU A 577 -8.76 18.97 -11.89
N ASN A 578 -9.85 19.07 -12.65
CA ASN A 578 -9.99 19.99 -13.78
C ASN A 578 -11.34 20.71 -13.75
N ALA A 579 -11.38 21.91 -14.33
CA ALA A 579 -12.59 22.75 -14.38
C ALA A 579 -13.77 22.07 -15.09
N LEU A 580 -14.99 22.36 -14.62
CA LEU A 580 -16.25 22.01 -15.26
C LEU A 580 -16.87 23.22 -15.98
N PRO A 581 -17.69 23.02 -17.02
CA PRO A 581 -18.52 24.09 -17.58
C PRO A 581 -19.56 24.58 -16.56
N HIS A 582 -19.71 25.90 -16.43
CA HIS A 582 -20.59 26.53 -15.44
C HIS A 582 -21.98 26.91 -15.98
N ASP A 583 -22.14 26.96 -17.30
CA ASP A 583 -23.35 27.41 -17.99
C ASP A 583 -24.20 26.24 -18.51
N VAL A 584 -24.29 25.15 -17.75
CA VAL A 584 -24.94 23.91 -18.21
C VAL A 584 -26.41 23.88 -17.80
N ASN A 585 -27.29 23.62 -18.78
CA ASN A 585 -28.71 23.38 -18.57
C ASN A 585 -29.00 21.88 -18.45
N VAL A 586 -30.09 21.56 -17.75
CA VAL A 586 -30.67 20.21 -17.78
C VAL A 586 -30.93 19.80 -19.23
N GLY A 587 -30.46 18.61 -19.60
CA GLY A 587 -30.56 18.06 -20.95
C GLY A 587 -29.38 18.37 -21.88
N ASP A 588 -28.45 19.26 -21.49
CA ASP A 588 -27.22 19.48 -22.25
C ASP A 588 -26.33 18.23 -22.25
N GLY A 589 -25.65 17.98 -23.37
CA GLY A 589 -24.69 16.88 -23.52
C GLY A 589 -23.26 17.33 -23.17
N LEU A 590 -22.42 16.39 -22.74
CA LEU A 590 -21.01 16.61 -22.41
C LEU A 590 -20.05 15.67 -23.18
N GLY A 591 -20.60 14.81 -24.04
CA GLY A 591 -19.82 13.76 -24.71
C GLY A 591 -19.31 12.70 -23.72
N ALA A 592 -18.20 12.04 -24.05
CA ALA A 592 -17.54 11.13 -23.12
C ALA A 592 -16.77 11.94 -22.05
N VAL A 593 -17.00 11.65 -20.77
CA VAL A 593 -16.34 12.33 -19.65
C VAL A 593 -15.48 11.33 -18.90
N VAL A 594 -14.19 11.65 -18.70
CA VAL A 594 -13.23 10.75 -18.06
C VAL A 594 -12.70 11.36 -16.76
N GLY A 595 -12.68 10.56 -15.70
CA GLY A 595 -12.16 10.96 -14.40
C GLY A 595 -11.79 9.79 -13.53
N VAL A 596 -11.49 10.06 -12.26
CA VAL A 596 -11.34 9.04 -11.22
C VAL A 596 -12.54 9.10 -10.27
N ILE A 597 -13.01 7.95 -9.80
CA ILE A 597 -14.09 7.87 -8.81
C ILE A 597 -13.56 8.22 -7.42
N ASP A 598 -14.34 9.00 -6.69
CA ASP A 598 -14.06 9.43 -5.33
C ASP A 598 -15.38 9.57 -4.55
N TYR A 599 -15.31 9.82 -3.25
CA TYR A 599 -16.47 9.97 -2.39
C TYR A 599 -16.31 11.16 -1.43
N SER A 600 -17.26 12.10 -1.47
CA SER A 600 -17.31 13.19 -0.49
C SER A 600 -18.71 13.78 -0.37
N PHE A 601 -19.01 14.35 0.81
CA PHE A 601 -20.33 14.96 1.09
C PHE A 601 -21.50 14.00 0.77
N SER A 602 -21.38 12.76 1.24
CA SER A 602 -22.36 11.68 1.09
C SER A 602 -22.72 11.31 -0.35
N ASN A 603 -21.81 11.54 -1.31
CA ASN A 603 -22.03 11.21 -2.72
C ASN A 603 -20.74 10.70 -3.37
N PHE A 604 -20.87 9.68 -4.22
CA PHE A 604 -19.84 9.36 -5.20
C PHE A 604 -19.72 10.47 -6.23
N LYS A 605 -18.48 10.73 -6.64
CA LYS A 605 -18.12 11.77 -7.59
C LYS A 605 -17.13 11.24 -8.61
N LEU A 606 -17.21 11.77 -9.81
CA LEU A 606 -16.17 11.63 -10.82
C LEU A 606 -15.34 12.92 -10.85
N TYR A 607 -14.12 12.86 -10.35
CA TYR A 607 -13.17 13.96 -10.48
C TYR A 607 -12.61 13.97 -11.89
N VAL A 608 -13.04 14.94 -12.69
CA VAL A 608 -12.75 14.99 -14.11
C VAL A 608 -11.27 15.25 -14.35
N THR A 609 -10.62 14.37 -15.12
CA THR A 609 -9.21 14.50 -15.51
C THR A 609 -9.02 15.38 -16.74
N THR A 610 -10.11 15.76 -17.41
CA THR A 610 -10.14 16.68 -18.55
C THR A 610 -11.46 17.44 -18.54
N THR A 611 -11.43 18.74 -18.82
CA THR A 611 -12.64 19.56 -18.88
C THR A 611 -13.58 19.05 -19.99
N PRO A 612 -14.82 18.64 -19.66
CA PRO A 612 -15.76 18.15 -20.66
C PRO A 612 -16.26 19.27 -21.56
N THR A 613 -16.61 18.93 -22.81
CA THR A 613 -17.12 19.90 -23.78
C THR A 613 -18.65 19.89 -23.80
N ARG A 614 -19.24 21.04 -23.46
CA ARG A 614 -20.70 21.24 -23.48
C ARG A 614 -21.26 21.23 -24.90
N THR A 615 -22.31 20.45 -25.11
CA THR A 615 -23.20 20.48 -26.27
C THR A 615 -24.56 21.00 -25.82
N ASN A 616 -24.86 22.25 -26.21
CA ASN A 616 -26.10 22.93 -25.82
C ASN A 616 -27.32 22.28 -26.49
N ASN A 617 -28.34 21.93 -25.71
CA ASN A 617 -29.60 21.37 -26.19
C ASN A 617 -30.61 22.45 -26.66
N ASN A 618 -30.18 23.71 -26.73
CA ASN A 618 -30.97 24.88 -27.14
C ASN A 618 -32.27 25.05 -26.35
N LEU A 619 -32.23 24.73 -25.06
CA LEU A 619 -33.38 24.91 -24.18
C LEU A 619 -33.75 26.39 -24.11
N THR A 620 -34.96 26.74 -24.50
CA THR A 620 -35.50 28.09 -24.38
C THR A 620 -36.39 28.19 -23.14
N GLN A 621 -36.39 29.36 -22.49
CA GLN A 621 -37.36 29.63 -21.42
C GLN A 621 -38.79 29.53 -21.97
N GLU A 622 -39.69 28.93 -21.20
CA GLU A 622 -41.10 28.82 -21.58
C GLU A 622 -41.79 30.19 -21.59
N THR A 623 -42.73 30.35 -22.50
CA THR A 623 -43.65 31.48 -22.54
C THR A 623 -45.08 30.95 -22.58
N THR A 624 -45.97 31.57 -21.81
CA THR A 624 -47.40 31.30 -21.89
C THR A 624 -48.07 32.19 -22.94
N THR A 625 -49.34 31.95 -23.23
CA THR A 625 -50.16 32.82 -24.08
C THR A 625 -50.85 33.89 -23.25
N ALA A 626 -50.92 35.12 -23.75
CA ALA A 626 -51.69 36.18 -23.12
C ALA A 626 -53.18 35.80 -23.00
N GLN A 627 -53.78 36.14 -21.87
CA GLN A 627 -55.19 35.90 -21.62
C GLN A 627 -56.07 36.86 -22.43
N THR A 628 -57.08 36.32 -23.12
CA THR A 628 -58.08 37.10 -23.84
C THR A 628 -59.00 37.88 -22.89
N GLY A 629 -59.86 38.76 -23.42
CA GLY A 629 -60.78 39.56 -22.61
C GLY A 629 -61.82 38.75 -21.82
N SER A 630 -62.08 37.50 -22.19
CA SER A 630 -63.00 36.58 -21.48
C SER A 630 -62.28 35.53 -20.64
N GLN A 631 -60.94 35.58 -20.59
CA GLN A 631 -60.12 34.66 -19.81
C GLN A 631 -59.53 35.37 -18.60
N PHE A 632 -59.27 34.58 -17.57
CA PHE A 632 -58.65 35.00 -16.33
C PHE A 632 -57.34 34.23 -16.13
N SER A 633 -56.23 34.93 -15.97
CA SER A 633 -54.89 34.33 -15.79
C SER A 633 -54.43 34.43 -14.35
N VAL A 634 -54.00 33.30 -13.79
CA VAL A 634 -53.44 33.20 -12.45
C VAL A 634 -52.08 32.53 -12.54
N ALA A 635 -51.10 33.06 -11.82
CA ALA A 635 -49.80 32.44 -11.67
C ALA A 635 -49.35 32.43 -10.21
N THR A 636 -48.38 31.57 -9.90
CA THR A 636 -47.51 31.72 -8.73
C THR A 636 -46.11 32.05 -9.20
N LEU A 637 -45.38 32.83 -8.42
CA LEU A 637 -43.98 33.18 -8.66
C LEU A 637 -43.24 33.30 -7.34
N ASN A 638 -42.22 32.48 -7.16
CA ASN A 638 -41.24 32.65 -6.09
C ASN A 638 -40.16 33.63 -6.55
N VAL A 639 -39.91 34.68 -5.75
CA VAL A 639 -38.93 35.72 -6.07
C VAL A 639 -37.62 35.61 -5.28
N GLU A 640 -37.46 34.56 -4.47
CA GLU A 640 -36.25 34.20 -3.73
C GLU A 640 -35.71 35.32 -2.81
N ASN A 641 -36.28 35.47 -1.62
CA ASN A 641 -35.91 36.45 -0.60
C ASN A 641 -35.85 37.92 -1.06
N LEU A 642 -36.60 38.31 -2.10
CA LEU A 642 -36.42 39.58 -2.80
C LEU A 642 -36.54 40.81 -1.87
N ASP A 643 -35.53 41.68 -1.85
CA ASP A 643 -35.52 42.94 -1.12
C ASP A 643 -34.72 44.06 -1.83
N PRO A 644 -34.93 45.35 -1.50
CA PRO A 644 -34.24 46.46 -2.17
C PRO A 644 -32.91 46.88 -1.54
N ASN A 645 -32.43 46.20 -0.49
CA ASN A 645 -31.27 46.58 0.32
C ASN A 645 -29.99 45.83 -0.08
N ASP A 646 -29.26 46.34 -1.08
CA ASP A 646 -27.97 45.77 -1.53
C ASP A 646 -26.84 45.75 -0.46
N ALA A 647 -27.08 46.23 0.76
CA ALA A 647 -26.09 46.28 1.84
C ALA A 647 -26.23 45.16 2.87
N ASP A 648 -27.20 44.26 2.73
CA ASP A 648 -27.47 43.18 3.69
C ASP A 648 -26.68 41.89 3.39
N GLY A 649 -25.97 41.85 2.26
CA GLY A 649 -25.19 40.70 1.81
C GLY A 649 -25.79 40.00 0.59
N ASP A 650 -27.06 40.27 0.27
CA ASP A 650 -27.64 40.05 -1.05
C ASP A 650 -27.61 41.37 -1.84
N THR A 651 -27.62 41.31 -3.17
CA THR A 651 -27.50 42.49 -4.05
C THR A 651 -28.55 42.46 -5.14
N ASP A 652 -29.82 42.29 -4.77
CA ASP A 652 -30.95 42.11 -5.69
C ASP A 652 -31.13 43.26 -6.70
N VAL A 653 -30.88 44.50 -6.30
CA VAL A 653 -31.03 45.65 -7.18
C VAL A 653 -29.80 45.75 -8.08
N ALA A 654 -28.60 45.73 -7.50
CA ALA A 654 -27.35 45.84 -8.25
C ALA A 654 -27.11 44.66 -9.22
N SER A 655 -27.57 43.46 -8.88
CA SER A 655 -27.53 42.27 -9.74
C SER A 655 -28.58 42.30 -10.86
N GLY A 656 -29.55 43.22 -10.80
CA GLY A 656 -30.62 43.34 -11.78
C GLY A 656 -31.77 42.34 -11.61
N LYS A 657 -31.87 41.67 -10.45
CA LYS A 657 -32.90 40.65 -10.18
C LYS A 657 -34.32 41.18 -10.33
N PHE A 658 -34.62 42.39 -9.84
CA PHE A 658 -35.92 43.04 -10.04
C PHE A 658 -36.28 43.20 -11.53
N ALA A 659 -35.32 43.63 -12.36
CA ALA A 659 -35.53 43.78 -13.79
C ALA A 659 -35.71 42.43 -14.50
N GLY A 660 -34.98 41.39 -14.08
CA GLY A 660 -35.13 40.02 -14.57
C GLY A 660 -36.50 39.43 -14.25
N LEU A 661 -36.93 39.51 -12.98
CA LEU A 661 -38.26 39.06 -12.54
C LEU A 661 -39.38 39.81 -13.26
N ALA A 662 -39.24 41.13 -13.43
CA ALA A 662 -40.16 41.93 -14.22
C ALA A 662 -40.25 41.45 -15.67
N ALA A 663 -39.12 41.17 -16.32
CA ALA A 663 -39.09 40.62 -17.67
C ALA A 663 -39.78 39.26 -17.76
N ILE A 664 -39.61 38.38 -16.76
CA ILE A 664 -40.32 37.09 -16.66
C ILE A 664 -41.83 37.32 -16.56
N ILE A 665 -42.29 38.20 -15.67
CA ILE A 665 -43.71 38.50 -15.49
C ILE A 665 -44.34 39.04 -16.78
N VAL A 666 -43.64 39.93 -17.48
CA VAL A 666 -44.17 40.59 -18.68
C VAL A 666 -44.07 39.70 -19.91
N THR A 667 -42.92 39.08 -20.15
CA THR A 667 -42.59 38.39 -21.40
C THR A 667 -42.92 36.90 -21.34
N ASN A 668 -42.54 36.22 -20.25
CA ASN A 668 -42.73 34.78 -20.13
C ASN A 668 -44.13 34.44 -19.62
N MET A 669 -44.61 35.14 -18.59
CA MET A 669 -45.92 34.91 -17.98
C MET A 669 -47.05 35.73 -18.63
N GLN A 670 -46.73 36.61 -19.59
CA GLN A 670 -47.67 37.45 -20.34
C GLN A 670 -48.59 38.32 -19.44
N SER A 671 -48.04 38.83 -18.33
CA SER A 671 -48.75 39.70 -17.37
C SER A 671 -50.08 39.13 -16.85
N PRO A 672 -50.03 38.09 -16.00
CA PRO A 672 -51.22 37.47 -15.41
C PRO A 672 -52.15 38.46 -14.70
N ASP A 673 -53.41 38.09 -14.51
CA ASP A 673 -54.37 38.96 -13.82
C ASP A 673 -54.14 38.95 -12.31
N ILE A 674 -53.77 37.80 -11.76
CA ILE A 674 -53.28 37.62 -10.39
C ILE A 674 -51.95 36.86 -10.41
N ILE A 675 -51.02 37.29 -9.57
CA ILE A 675 -49.80 36.55 -9.24
C ILE A 675 -49.78 36.36 -7.72
N ALA A 676 -49.81 35.11 -7.25
CA ALA A 676 -49.38 34.79 -5.90
C ALA A 676 -47.86 34.87 -5.88
N VAL A 677 -47.31 35.76 -5.05
CA VAL A 677 -45.87 35.98 -4.99
C VAL A 677 -45.36 35.44 -3.67
N GLU A 678 -44.41 34.51 -3.78
CA GLU A 678 -43.73 33.87 -2.67
C GLU A 678 -42.38 34.55 -2.47
N GLU A 679 -41.88 34.52 -1.24
CA GLU A 679 -40.53 34.95 -0.90
C GLU A 679 -40.27 36.48 -0.98
N ILE A 680 -41.28 37.32 -0.72
CA ILE A 680 -41.06 38.78 -0.59
C ILE A 680 -40.47 39.09 0.79
N GLN A 681 -39.36 39.84 0.80
CA GLN A 681 -38.61 40.17 2.01
C GLN A 681 -38.80 41.64 2.45
N ASP A 682 -38.32 41.95 3.66
CA ASP A 682 -38.49 43.23 4.33
C ASP A 682 -37.83 44.34 3.53
N ASN A 683 -38.25 45.58 3.77
CA ASN A 683 -37.63 46.74 3.13
C ASN A 683 -36.11 46.86 3.40
N ASN A 684 -35.59 46.19 4.43
CA ASN A 684 -34.20 46.20 4.85
C ASN A 684 -33.51 44.82 4.71
N GLY A 685 -34.11 43.89 3.97
CA GLY A 685 -33.53 42.57 3.70
C GLY A 685 -33.41 41.71 4.95
N THR A 686 -32.23 41.14 5.18
CA THR A 686 -31.88 40.26 6.31
C THR A 686 -31.51 41.02 7.59
N THR A 687 -31.55 42.36 7.59
CA THR A 687 -31.19 43.16 8.76
C THR A 687 -32.28 43.08 9.85
N ASN A 688 -31.99 42.38 10.94
CA ASN A 688 -32.92 42.24 12.07
C ASN A 688 -32.94 43.47 12.99
N ASP A 689 -33.62 44.54 12.58
CA ASP A 689 -33.83 45.76 13.37
C ASP A 689 -35.28 45.98 13.84
N GLY A 690 -36.15 44.97 13.61
CA GLY A 690 -37.58 45.01 13.91
C GLY A 690 -38.46 45.49 12.75
N THR A 691 -37.88 45.85 11.60
CA THR A 691 -38.63 46.13 10.37
C THR A 691 -39.29 44.85 9.86
N VAL A 692 -40.62 44.88 9.70
CA VAL A 692 -41.42 43.79 9.11
C VAL A 692 -42.22 44.27 7.87
N ALA A 693 -42.04 45.52 7.48
CA ALA A 693 -42.75 46.10 6.35
C ALA A 693 -42.02 45.77 5.04
N ALA A 694 -42.77 45.47 3.98
CA ALA A 694 -42.23 45.17 2.63
C ALA A 694 -42.76 46.12 1.53
N ASN A 695 -43.38 47.24 1.91
CA ASN A 695 -44.01 48.16 0.95
C ASN A 695 -43.03 48.74 -0.08
N THR A 696 -41.77 48.94 0.30
CA THR A 696 -40.70 49.39 -0.62
C THR A 696 -40.36 48.27 -1.58
N THR A 697 -40.14 47.05 -1.10
CA THR A 697 -39.89 45.85 -1.91
C THR A 697 -40.95 45.68 -3.01
N TRP A 698 -42.23 45.71 -2.62
CA TRP A 698 -43.34 45.62 -3.57
C TRP A 698 -43.34 46.75 -4.60
N THR A 699 -43.13 47.99 -4.14
CA THR A 699 -43.12 49.16 -5.02
C THR A 699 -41.98 49.07 -6.03
N THR A 700 -40.81 48.59 -5.63
CA THR A 700 -39.66 48.38 -6.51
C THR A 700 -39.98 47.33 -7.58
N LEU A 701 -40.57 46.19 -7.20
CA LEU A 701 -40.98 45.16 -8.17
C LEU A 701 -42.05 45.65 -9.15
N ILE A 702 -43.09 46.34 -8.66
CA ILE A 702 -44.15 46.90 -9.52
C ILE A 702 -43.59 47.96 -10.48
N THR A 703 -42.63 48.77 -10.01
CA THR A 703 -41.94 49.76 -10.86
C THR A 703 -41.09 49.07 -11.93
N ALA A 704 -40.40 47.98 -11.59
CA ALA A 704 -39.65 47.20 -12.57
C ALA A 704 -40.58 46.58 -13.62
N ILE A 705 -41.73 46.01 -13.21
CA ILE A 705 -42.73 45.43 -14.12
C ILE A 705 -43.26 46.48 -15.09
N THR A 706 -43.63 47.66 -14.61
CA THR A 706 -44.13 48.76 -15.47
C THR A 706 -43.04 49.29 -16.39
N THR A 707 -41.79 49.38 -15.92
CA THR A 707 -40.63 49.75 -16.74
C THR A 707 -40.36 48.73 -17.85
N ALA A 708 -40.57 47.44 -17.59
CA ALA A 708 -40.47 46.37 -18.60
C ALA A 708 -41.65 46.36 -19.60
N GLY A 709 -42.61 47.28 -19.50
CA GLY A 709 -43.78 47.39 -20.37
C GLY A 709 -45.02 46.63 -19.91
N GLY A 710 -45.00 46.11 -18.67
CA GLY A 710 -46.14 45.45 -18.03
C GLY A 710 -47.19 46.41 -17.48
N PRO A 711 -48.33 45.88 -17.01
CA PRO A 711 -49.37 46.67 -16.37
C PRO A 711 -48.96 47.13 -14.97
N ALA A 712 -49.63 48.17 -14.47
CA ALA A 712 -49.54 48.54 -13.07
C ALA A 712 -50.32 47.54 -12.22
N TYR A 713 -49.62 46.79 -11.37
CA TYR A 713 -50.23 45.92 -10.37
C TYR A 713 -50.49 46.70 -9.07
N GLN A 714 -51.51 46.26 -8.34
CA GLN A 714 -51.66 46.53 -6.91
C GLN A 714 -51.31 45.27 -6.12
N TYR A 715 -50.96 45.42 -4.84
CA TYR A 715 -50.66 44.29 -3.97
C TYR A 715 -51.49 44.24 -2.69
N ARG A 716 -51.56 43.05 -2.09
CA ARG A 716 -52.06 42.81 -0.73
C ARG A 716 -51.19 41.77 -0.03
N GLN A 717 -50.94 42.01 1.26
CA GLN A 717 -50.20 41.12 2.15
C GLN A 717 -50.65 41.30 3.61
N ILE A 718 -50.11 40.48 4.51
CA ILE A 718 -50.09 40.70 5.96
C ILE A 718 -48.64 40.68 6.42
N ASP A 719 -48.18 41.76 7.03
CA ASP A 719 -46.84 41.84 7.63
C ASP A 719 -46.70 40.75 8.71
N PRO A 720 -45.62 39.94 8.68
CA PRO A 720 -45.30 38.98 9.74
C PRO A 720 -45.05 39.63 11.10
N ALA A 721 -45.03 38.80 12.14
CA ALA A 721 -44.37 39.18 13.39
C ALA A 721 -42.84 39.05 13.21
N ASN A 722 -42.08 39.91 13.89
CA ASN A 722 -40.62 39.94 13.73
C ASN A 722 -39.98 38.59 14.13
N ASN A 723 -39.15 38.04 13.25
CA ASN A 723 -38.55 36.70 13.27
C ASN A 723 -39.55 35.54 13.43
N ALA A 724 -40.80 35.70 13.00
CA ALA A 724 -41.81 34.64 13.10
C ALA A 724 -41.99 33.84 11.80
N ASP A 725 -41.73 34.45 10.65
CA ASP A 725 -41.96 33.86 9.33
C ASP A 725 -40.68 33.89 8.47
N GLY A 726 -40.52 32.90 7.59
CA GLY A 726 -39.41 32.83 6.63
C GLY A 726 -38.22 31.97 7.08
N GLY A 727 -37.33 31.65 6.13
CA GLY A 727 -36.12 30.84 6.36
C GLY A 727 -34.79 31.60 6.42
N ALA A 728 -34.76 32.88 6.04
CA ALA A 728 -33.55 33.70 6.10
C ALA A 728 -33.33 34.25 7.51
N THR A 729 -32.11 34.12 8.04
CA THR A 729 -31.79 34.60 9.39
C THR A 729 -31.94 36.12 9.46
N GLY A 730 -32.84 36.59 10.31
CA GLY A 730 -33.04 38.02 10.60
C GLY A 730 -34.05 38.76 9.71
N GLY A 731 -34.50 38.15 8.61
CA GLY A 731 -35.56 38.70 7.76
C GLY A 731 -36.90 37.98 7.96
N ASN A 732 -37.99 38.60 7.52
CA ASN A 732 -39.37 38.17 7.77
C ASN A 732 -40.14 37.78 6.49
N ILE A 733 -39.73 36.73 5.81
CA ILE A 733 -40.23 36.45 4.45
C ILE A 733 -41.74 36.15 4.42
N ARG A 734 -42.46 36.71 3.44
CA ARG A 734 -43.92 36.63 3.36
C ARG A 734 -44.46 36.24 1.99
N GLN A 735 -45.75 35.90 2.01
CA GLN A 735 -46.59 35.67 0.85
C GLN A 735 -47.45 36.91 0.57
N GLY A 736 -47.70 37.21 -0.70
CA GLY A 736 -48.64 38.25 -1.10
C GLY A 736 -49.23 38.02 -2.48
N PHE A 737 -50.08 38.95 -2.92
CA PHE A 737 -50.72 38.89 -4.22
C PHE A 737 -50.47 40.17 -4.99
N LEU A 738 -50.06 40.07 -6.26
CA LEU A 738 -50.20 41.13 -7.25
C LEU A 738 -51.49 40.93 -8.02
N TYR A 739 -52.25 41.99 -8.27
CA TYR A 739 -53.46 41.95 -9.11
C TYR A 739 -53.62 43.19 -9.99
N ARG A 740 -54.24 43.00 -11.16
CA ARG A 740 -54.40 44.03 -12.20
C ARG A 740 -55.69 44.82 -12.07
N THR A 741 -55.59 46.14 -11.88
CA THR A 741 -56.79 47.01 -11.85
C THR A 741 -57.27 47.45 -13.24
N ASP A 742 -56.37 47.44 -14.23
CA ASP A 742 -56.68 47.81 -15.62
C ASP A 742 -57.60 46.81 -16.33
N ARG A 743 -57.79 45.62 -15.76
CA ARG A 743 -58.75 44.60 -16.20
C ARG A 743 -60.01 44.52 -15.35
N GLY A 744 -60.29 45.58 -14.57
CA GLY A 744 -61.51 45.70 -13.77
C GLY A 744 -61.51 44.88 -12.47
N MET A 745 -60.35 44.35 -12.06
CA MET A 745 -60.25 43.67 -10.77
C MET A 745 -60.18 44.68 -9.63
N ALA A 746 -60.83 44.33 -8.53
CA ALA A 746 -60.72 45.04 -7.26
C ALA A 746 -60.54 44.00 -6.15
N PHE A 747 -59.67 44.31 -5.20
CA PHE A 747 -59.55 43.51 -3.99
C PHE A 747 -60.66 43.86 -3.01
N VAL A 748 -61.31 42.84 -2.43
CA VAL A 748 -62.37 43.05 -1.44
C VAL A 748 -61.77 43.01 -0.05
N ASP A 749 -61.47 44.19 0.50
CA ASP A 749 -60.95 44.33 1.86
C ASP A 749 -62.05 44.01 2.89
N ARG A 750 -61.74 43.17 3.87
CA ARG A 750 -62.65 42.81 4.98
C ARG A 750 -61.90 42.84 6.30
N GLY A 751 -62.40 43.63 7.26
CA GLY A 751 -61.80 43.75 8.58
C GLY A 751 -60.32 44.17 8.54
N SER A 752 -59.62 43.95 9.65
CA SER A 752 -58.17 44.10 9.73
C SER A 752 -57.61 42.90 10.48
N ALA A 753 -56.63 42.22 9.87
CA ALA A 753 -55.94 41.07 10.44
C ALA A 753 -54.46 41.41 10.61
N THR A 754 -53.85 40.86 11.67
CA THR A 754 -52.41 40.90 11.94
C THR A 754 -51.76 39.55 11.63
N ALA A 755 -50.44 39.46 11.78
CA ALA A 755 -49.68 38.21 11.68
C ALA A 755 -50.26 37.06 12.53
N THR A 756 -50.90 37.35 13.67
CA THR A 756 -51.42 36.36 14.63
C THR A 756 -52.95 36.19 14.58
N THR A 757 -53.62 36.87 13.65
CA THR A 757 -55.09 36.85 13.57
C THR A 757 -55.57 35.68 12.71
N VAL A 758 -56.20 34.69 13.33
CA VAL A 758 -56.80 33.53 12.65
C VAL A 758 -58.02 33.98 11.85
N ASN A 759 -58.07 33.62 10.57
CA ASN A 759 -59.21 33.89 9.70
C ASN A 759 -60.32 32.84 9.90
N SER A 760 -61.55 33.22 9.60
CA SER A 760 -62.69 32.30 9.69
C SER A 760 -63.70 32.58 8.57
N VAL A 761 -64.56 31.61 8.29
CA VAL A 761 -65.71 31.81 7.40
C VAL A 761 -66.91 32.23 8.23
N ILE A 762 -67.46 33.42 7.95
CA ILE A 762 -68.64 33.97 8.61
C ILE A 762 -69.84 33.96 7.66
N ASN A 763 -71.05 33.88 8.24
CA ASN A 763 -72.29 34.02 7.49
C ASN A 763 -72.66 35.52 7.36
N ASN A 764 -72.69 36.03 6.15
CA ASN A 764 -73.17 37.37 5.83
C ASN A 764 -74.52 37.29 5.10
N SER A 765 -75.61 37.41 5.85
CA SER A 765 -76.98 37.43 5.31
C SER A 765 -77.33 36.21 4.43
N GLY A 766 -76.84 35.03 4.81
CA GLY A 766 -77.04 33.78 4.08
C GLY A 766 -75.91 33.42 3.09
N VAL A 767 -74.91 34.29 2.93
CA VAL A 767 -73.75 34.06 2.04
C VAL A 767 -72.48 33.86 2.87
N PRO A 768 -71.74 32.74 2.71
CA PRO A 768 -70.46 32.56 3.39
C PRO A 768 -69.42 33.56 2.85
N GLN A 769 -68.69 34.21 3.75
CA GLN A 769 -67.56 35.08 3.39
C GLN A 769 -66.41 34.94 4.39
N LEU A 770 -65.19 35.29 3.98
CA LEU A 770 -64.06 35.40 4.90
C LEU A 770 -64.31 36.55 5.90
N GLN A 771 -63.95 36.33 7.16
CA GLN A 771 -63.99 37.35 8.21
C GLN A 771 -62.96 38.45 7.93
N TYR A 772 -61.76 38.06 7.50
CA TYR A 772 -60.68 38.96 7.13
C TYR A 772 -60.22 38.72 5.69
N SER A 773 -59.91 39.79 4.97
CA SER A 773 -59.39 39.74 3.59
C SER A 773 -58.47 40.94 3.38
N PRO A 774 -57.14 40.76 3.25
CA PRO A 774 -56.43 39.48 3.41
C PRO A 774 -56.54 38.92 4.85
N GLY A 775 -56.32 37.62 5.03
CA GLY A 775 -56.35 36.97 6.34
C GLY A 775 -55.59 35.63 6.31
N ARG A 776 -54.96 35.26 7.43
CA ARG A 776 -54.19 34.00 7.58
C ARG A 776 -55.09 32.88 8.08
N ILE A 777 -55.02 31.70 7.46
CA ILE A 777 -55.84 30.54 7.86
C ILE A 777 -55.30 29.90 9.15
N ASP A 778 -53.98 29.75 9.23
CA ASP A 778 -53.25 29.18 10.37
C ASP A 778 -52.01 30.07 10.65
N PRO A 779 -52.20 31.21 11.32
CA PRO A 779 -51.17 32.23 11.57
C PRO A 779 -50.08 31.83 12.56
#